data_AF-A0A1W0ABA1-F1
#
_entry.id   AF-A0A1W0ABA1-F1
#
_cell.length_a   1.000
_cell.length_b   1.000
_cell.length_c   1.000
_cell.angle_alpha   90.00
_cell.angle_beta   90.00
_cell.angle_gamma   90.00
#
_symmetry.space_group_name_H-M   'P 1'
#
loop_
_entity.id
_entity.type
_entity.pdbx_description
1 polymer ?
#
loop_
_entity_poly.entity_id
_entity_poly.type
_entity_poly.pdbx_seq_one_letter_code
_entity_poly.pdbx_strand_id
1 'polypeptide(L)'
;MNKHQVSQVPWRKYAMGFIVADFTAFLMRISIELYQYAQMTRVHPYMHDISTFILLFAVPLTHLLQFNVCEHAKDHASERYYLTFRAYQIASWTVYAVALGASIATSLFPLLALPLPFSSISITCLCFIAEMFMVSSILILDKATNNAVPLKAQLFVHNYVHLLAIVGATFLSLVADTQHDALSSDASMGSLLLCVAAITSTYGLGGILSNDADAWQFYQPFRGGGHFIRCQFVAWFTFAISLLLQTLFLLSFLVIELEVFVGIMGVAAFSTLCSQVSMMISIFLYTPPSSKPVEKSTPFLQVLTASILCNLPLFGYLPFAIPFVYSNLSWSSAVLYTCAYIGSTTLMAIAMPSMVQFYTYNAHKSGRYHPKFWIAPAIFYSIPLASIVYHYLHQLPALNATIVFGVCWYLYYVGTMLGMPAQTGNRMRRSLIKTGSPLIGIIAKYFSVRILSTASLDPKDTYIMGFHPHGIYPLTVMWLQLTEEWRNLFPGVFAHPLSASVVHYIPLLRDAIQLFGAREVARSTFKASLDANQSVMLVPGGQAEMLHSKSNVKQIRVYTKHKGFLRLALEHGTPVVPVLSYQEGEILDNVEAPAMQNWFVKHFAVPCPFFPNGVCYLPIPRHIPMTVAVGAPISVEKIEKPSAADVDALHKVYFDALRTLFETNKQEAGCEDFELVYI
;
A
#
# COMPACT_ATOMS: atom_id res chain seq x y z
N MET A 1 22.35 22.38 44.11
CA MET A 1 22.87 21.40 43.13
C MET A 1 21.96 20.18 43.14
N ASN A 2 21.06 20.07 42.15
CA ASN A 2 20.13 18.94 42.04
C ASN A 2 20.85 17.72 41.47
N LYS A 3 20.79 16.60 42.20
CA LYS A 3 21.37 15.28 41.87
C LYS A 3 20.73 14.56 40.67
N HIS A 4 19.95 15.23 39.82
CA HIS A 4 19.25 14.61 38.68
C HIS A 4 19.81 14.96 37.31
N GLN A 5 21.04 15.51 37.24
CA GLN A 5 21.76 15.72 35.98
C GLN A 5 23.10 14.97 35.97
N VAL A 6 23.10 13.71 36.39
CA VAL A 6 24.19 12.80 35.99
C VAL A 6 23.92 12.45 34.53
N SER A 7 24.82 12.91 33.66
CA SER A 7 24.77 12.66 32.22
C SER A 7 24.55 11.17 31.95
N GLN A 8 23.40 10.82 31.39
CA GLN A 8 23.16 9.46 30.90
C GLN A 8 24.26 9.13 29.90
N VAL A 9 25.15 8.20 30.25
CA VAL A 9 26.09 7.63 29.31
C VAL A 9 25.28 7.08 28.13
N PRO A 10 25.60 7.44 26.88
CA PRO A 10 24.80 7.03 25.74
C PRO A 10 25.12 5.57 25.38
N TRP A 11 24.82 4.62 26.26
CA TRP A 11 25.00 3.18 26.03
C TRP A 11 24.32 2.74 24.73
N ARG A 12 23.20 3.37 24.35
CA ARG A 12 22.50 3.16 23.07
C ARG A 12 23.36 3.49 21.86
N LYS A 13 24.15 4.56 21.92
CA LYS A 13 25.09 4.91 20.85
C LYS A 13 26.22 3.87 20.75
N TYR A 14 26.71 3.40 21.90
CA TYR A 14 27.72 2.34 21.94
C TYR A 14 27.14 1.01 21.42
N ALA A 15 25.95 0.61 21.86
CA ALA A 15 25.25 -0.59 21.39
C ALA A 15 24.95 -0.52 19.89
N MET A 16 24.44 0.59 19.37
CA MET A 16 24.28 0.79 17.92
C MET A 16 25.62 0.72 17.18
N GLY A 17 26.68 1.29 17.75
CA GLY A 17 28.04 1.20 17.20
C GLY A 17 28.54 -0.25 17.14
N PHE A 18 28.35 -1.02 18.22
CA PHE A 18 28.73 -2.43 18.28
C PHE A 18 27.92 -3.28 17.30
N ILE A 19 26.61 -3.06 17.20
CA ILE A 19 25.74 -3.77 16.24
C ILE A 19 26.15 -3.48 14.80
N VAL A 20 26.46 -2.22 14.48
CA VAL A 20 26.93 -1.86 13.14
C VAL A 20 28.30 -2.48 12.86
N ALA A 21 29.21 -2.48 13.85
CA ALA A 21 30.51 -3.13 13.72
C ALA A 21 30.37 -4.65 13.54
N ASP A 22 29.50 -5.29 14.32
CA ASP A 22 29.21 -6.73 14.27
C ASP A 22 28.57 -7.13 12.94
N PHE A 23 27.58 -6.37 12.47
CA PHE A 23 26.99 -6.57 11.15
C PHE A 23 27.98 -6.33 10.00
N THR A 24 28.86 -5.34 10.14
CA THR A 24 29.92 -5.08 9.16
C THR A 24 30.91 -6.24 9.13
N ALA A 25 31.31 -6.77 10.29
CA ALA A 25 32.15 -7.94 10.41
C ALA A 25 31.49 -9.20 9.83
N PHE A 26 30.19 -9.39 10.07
CA PHE A 26 29.37 -10.43 9.45
C PHE A 26 29.43 -10.34 7.92
N LEU A 27 29.08 -9.20 7.33
CA LEU A 27 29.09 -9.02 5.87
C LEU A 27 30.49 -9.18 5.27
N MET A 28 31.49 -8.61 5.93
CA MET A 28 32.89 -8.73 5.53
C MET A 28 33.33 -10.20 5.54
N ARG A 29 32.95 -10.96 6.56
CA ARG A 29 33.27 -12.38 6.64
C ARG A 29 32.61 -13.19 5.53
N ILE A 30 31.30 -13.04 5.31
CA ILE A 30 30.61 -13.73 4.22
C ILE A 30 31.21 -13.36 2.86
N SER A 31 31.56 -12.09 2.65
CA SER A 31 32.19 -11.61 1.41
C SER A 31 33.58 -12.21 1.18
N ILE A 32 34.36 -12.40 2.24
CA ILE A 32 35.69 -13.03 2.18
C ILE A 32 35.58 -14.50 1.79
N GLU A 33 34.66 -15.25 2.40
CA GLU A 33 34.43 -16.66 2.10
C GLU A 33 33.99 -16.85 0.64
N LEU A 34 33.05 -16.02 0.17
CA LEU A 34 32.63 -15.98 -1.23
C LEU A 34 33.79 -15.72 -2.19
N TYR A 35 34.64 -14.76 -1.87
CA TYR A 35 35.77 -14.39 -2.71
C TYR A 35 36.84 -15.50 -2.75
N GLN A 36 37.15 -16.11 -1.60
CA GLN A 36 38.06 -17.25 -1.50
C GLN A 36 37.57 -18.43 -2.35
N TYR A 37 36.26 -18.71 -2.30
CA TYR A 37 35.65 -19.77 -3.08
C TYR A 37 35.65 -19.45 -4.59
N ALA A 38 35.23 -18.24 -4.98
CA ALA A 38 35.09 -17.85 -6.39
C ALA A 38 36.42 -17.74 -7.15
N GLN A 39 37.53 -17.42 -6.46
CA GLN A 39 38.83 -17.18 -7.11
C GLN A 39 39.90 -18.21 -6.73
N MET A 40 39.61 -19.16 -5.83
CA MET A 40 40.61 -20.05 -5.21
C MET A 40 41.85 -19.32 -4.66
N THR A 41 41.74 -18.01 -4.38
CA THR A 41 42.84 -17.17 -3.91
C THR A 41 42.75 -16.95 -2.41
N ARG A 42 43.89 -16.97 -1.71
CA ARG A 42 43.94 -16.69 -0.27
C ARG A 42 43.78 -15.19 -0.01
N VAL A 43 42.67 -14.82 0.64
CA VAL A 43 42.51 -13.49 1.25
C VAL A 43 43.49 -13.35 2.41
N HIS A 44 44.00 -12.13 2.65
CA HIS A 44 44.98 -11.86 3.70
C HIS A 44 44.46 -12.33 5.08
N PRO A 45 45.21 -13.17 5.83
CA PRO A 45 44.75 -13.79 7.09
C PRO A 45 44.22 -12.79 8.12
N TYR A 46 44.87 -11.62 8.20
CA TYR A 46 44.46 -10.53 9.10
C TYR A 46 43.00 -10.07 8.93
N MET A 47 42.47 -10.02 7.71
CA MET A 47 41.09 -9.57 7.45
C MET A 47 40.08 -10.62 7.91
N HIS A 48 40.41 -11.89 7.71
CA HIS A 48 39.64 -13.03 8.19
C HIS A 48 39.63 -13.04 9.73
N ASP A 49 40.79 -12.90 10.38
CA ASP A 49 40.92 -12.96 11.83
C ASP A 49 40.25 -11.77 12.55
N ILE A 50 40.31 -10.56 11.97
CA ILE A 50 39.59 -9.39 12.52
C ILE A 50 38.08 -9.61 12.52
N SER A 51 37.52 -10.12 11.43
CA SER A 51 36.06 -10.33 11.32
C SER A 51 35.56 -11.35 12.35
N THR A 52 36.28 -12.47 12.51
CA THR A 52 35.98 -13.49 13.54
C THR A 52 36.13 -12.92 14.95
N PHE A 53 37.18 -12.12 15.19
CA PHE A 53 37.41 -11.50 16.50
C PHE A 53 36.27 -10.56 16.88
N ILE A 54 35.83 -9.68 15.97
CA ILE A 54 34.71 -8.77 16.23
C ILE A 54 33.44 -9.56 16.58
N LEU A 55 33.11 -10.60 15.80
CA LEU A 55 31.91 -11.42 15.99
C LEU A 55 31.92 -12.20 17.32
N LEU A 56 33.08 -12.72 17.75
CA LEU A 56 33.19 -13.48 19.00
C LEU A 56 33.20 -12.57 20.24
N PHE A 57 33.72 -11.34 20.14
CA PHE A 57 33.80 -10.44 21.29
C PHE A 57 32.58 -9.52 21.44
N ALA A 58 31.70 -9.43 20.43
CA ALA A 58 30.50 -8.60 20.48
C ALA A 58 29.59 -8.95 21.68
N VAL A 59 29.21 -10.21 21.84
CA VAL A 59 28.27 -10.66 22.90
C VAL A 59 28.79 -10.35 24.31
N PRO A 60 30.04 -10.72 24.70
CA PRO A 60 30.58 -10.35 26.00
C PRO A 60 30.69 -8.83 26.21
N LEU A 61 31.07 -8.06 25.18
CA LEU A 61 31.20 -6.60 25.27
C LEU A 61 29.83 -5.93 25.46
N THR A 62 28.82 -6.38 24.73
CA THR A 62 27.45 -5.89 24.86
C THR A 62 26.83 -6.28 26.21
N HIS A 63 27.16 -7.46 26.73
CA HIS A 63 26.81 -7.84 28.10
C HIS A 63 27.48 -6.94 29.15
N LEU A 64 28.73 -6.51 28.94
CA LEU A 64 29.39 -5.55 29.84
C LEU A 64 28.66 -4.19 29.87
N LEU A 65 28.12 -3.74 28.73
CA LEU A 65 27.31 -2.52 28.66
C LEU A 65 26.00 -2.63 29.47
N GLN A 66 25.44 -3.84 29.59
CA GLN A 66 24.23 -4.11 30.34
C GLN A 66 24.38 -3.86 31.85
N PHE A 67 25.57 -4.04 32.44
CA PHE A 67 25.78 -3.77 33.87
C PHE A 67 25.46 -2.31 34.24
N ASN A 68 25.72 -1.36 33.34
CA ASN A 68 25.35 0.04 33.51
C ASN A 68 23.83 0.27 33.50
N VAL A 69 23.06 -0.59 32.81
CA VAL A 69 21.59 -0.55 32.77
C VAL A 69 20.99 -1.26 33.99
N CYS A 70 21.66 -2.31 34.47
CA CYS A 70 21.19 -3.16 35.58
C CYS A 70 21.31 -2.50 36.97
N GLU A 71 22.30 -1.63 37.20
CA GLU A 71 22.45 -0.91 38.49
C GLU A 71 21.23 -0.03 38.83
N HIS A 72 20.45 0.38 37.84
CA HIS A 72 19.24 1.20 38.02
C HIS A 72 17.95 0.36 38.10
N ALA A 73 18.04 -0.97 37.98
CA ALA A 73 16.89 -1.84 37.70
C ALA A 73 16.28 -2.57 38.90
N LYS A 74 16.94 -2.54 40.05
CA LYS A 74 16.74 -3.54 41.11
C LYS A 74 15.40 -3.47 41.85
N ASP A 75 14.68 -2.34 41.81
CA ASP A 75 13.54 -2.13 42.71
C ASP A 75 12.15 -2.05 42.05
N HIS A 76 11.99 -1.92 40.72
CA HIS A 76 10.72 -1.44 40.11
C HIS A 76 10.18 -2.20 38.87
N ALA A 77 10.77 -3.30 38.41
CA ALA A 77 10.33 -4.00 37.19
C ALA A 77 9.25 -5.07 37.46
N SER A 78 8.22 -5.18 36.60
CA SER A 78 7.21 -6.25 36.69
C SER A 78 7.81 -7.64 36.37
N GLU A 79 7.33 -8.69 37.04
CA GLU A 79 7.83 -10.08 36.96
C GLU A 79 7.91 -10.61 35.51
N ARG A 80 6.98 -10.16 34.66
CA ARG A 80 6.91 -10.50 33.23
C ARG A 80 8.08 -9.97 32.41
N TYR A 81 8.51 -8.72 32.62
CA TYR A 81 9.64 -8.15 31.89
C TYR A 81 10.93 -8.88 32.28
N TYR A 82 11.07 -9.25 33.55
CA TYR A 82 12.21 -10.01 34.05
C TYR A 82 12.25 -11.43 33.46
N LEU A 83 11.10 -12.11 33.36
CA LEU A 83 11.01 -13.43 32.70
C LEU A 83 11.44 -13.37 31.22
N THR A 84 10.94 -12.35 30.50
CA THR A 84 11.27 -12.16 29.07
C THR A 84 12.75 -11.82 28.90
N PHE A 85 13.29 -10.93 29.73
CA PHE A 85 14.71 -10.60 29.77
C PHE A 85 15.59 -11.84 29.96
N ARG A 86 15.25 -12.70 30.93
CA ARG A 86 15.98 -13.96 31.19
C ARG A 86 15.91 -14.91 30.00
N ALA A 87 14.77 -15.01 29.33
CA ALA A 87 14.61 -15.86 28.15
C ALA A 87 15.56 -15.44 27.01
N TYR A 88 15.64 -14.14 26.68
CA TYR A 88 16.56 -13.63 25.66
C TYR A 88 18.03 -13.77 26.06
N GLN A 89 18.37 -13.60 27.35
CA GLN A 89 19.71 -13.85 27.87
C GLN A 89 20.13 -15.31 27.72
N ILE A 90 19.27 -16.25 28.13
CA ILE A 90 19.53 -17.68 28.02
C ILE A 90 19.70 -18.05 26.54
N ALA A 91 18.82 -17.58 25.66
CA ALA A 91 18.92 -17.81 24.22
C ALA A 91 20.25 -17.28 23.66
N SER A 92 20.61 -16.04 23.99
CA SER A 92 21.87 -15.43 23.54
C SER A 92 23.09 -16.22 23.98
N TRP A 93 23.24 -16.51 25.28
CA TRP A 93 24.38 -17.25 25.80
C TRP A 93 24.46 -18.69 25.28
N THR A 94 23.31 -19.32 25.06
CA THR A 94 23.27 -20.68 24.48
C THR A 94 23.79 -20.66 23.04
N VAL A 95 23.28 -19.75 22.20
CA VAL A 95 23.74 -19.62 20.81
C VAL A 95 25.22 -19.23 20.74
N TYR A 96 25.65 -18.30 21.61
CA TYR A 96 27.05 -17.90 21.73
C TYR A 96 27.97 -19.05 22.14
N ALA A 97 27.57 -19.86 23.11
CA ALA A 97 28.35 -21.02 23.56
C ALA A 97 28.52 -22.06 22.43
N VAL A 98 27.47 -22.29 21.63
CA VAL A 98 27.55 -23.15 20.43
C VAL A 98 28.50 -22.55 19.40
N ALA A 99 28.40 -21.24 19.12
CA ALA A 99 29.27 -20.56 18.16
C ALA A 99 30.76 -20.61 18.59
N LEU A 100 31.03 -20.33 19.86
CA LEU A 100 32.37 -20.38 20.44
C LEU A 100 32.92 -21.81 20.44
N GLY A 101 32.11 -22.79 20.84
CA GLY A 101 32.48 -24.20 20.78
C GLY A 101 32.81 -24.66 19.36
N ALA A 102 31.99 -24.26 18.38
CA ALA A 102 32.23 -24.52 16.97
C ALA A 102 33.50 -23.81 16.44
N SER A 103 33.78 -22.58 16.87
CA SER A 103 35.02 -21.86 16.52
C SER A 103 36.28 -22.51 17.12
N ILE A 104 36.19 -23.03 18.33
CA ILE A 104 37.30 -23.76 18.97
C ILE A 104 37.49 -25.12 18.29
N ALA A 105 36.39 -25.84 18.02
CA ALA A 105 36.43 -27.10 17.28
C ALA A 105 37.06 -26.93 15.90
N THR A 106 36.65 -25.95 15.11
CA THR A 106 37.25 -25.68 13.79
C THR A 106 38.75 -25.35 13.85
N SER A 107 39.23 -24.82 14.97
CA SER A 107 40.66 -24.57 15.19
C SER A 107 41.44 -25.84 15.60
N LEU A 108 40.80 -26.76 16.34
CA LEU A 108 41.44 -27.97 16.89
C LEU A 108 41.33 -29.20 15.96
N PHE A 109 40.26 -29.34 15.21
CA PHE A 109 40.00 -30.51 14.35
C PHE A 109 41.04 -30.69 13.23
N PRO A 110 41.53 -29.62 12.56
CA PRO A 110 42.64 -29.74 11.61
C PRO A 110 43.93 -30.26 12.26
N LEU A 111 44.20 -29.90 13.52
CA LEU A 111 45.34 -30.40 14.31
C LEU A 111 45.17 -31.89 14.70
N LEU A 112 43.93 -32.35 14.80
CA LEU A 112 43.55 -33.73 15.16
C LEU A 112 43.21 -34.60 13.93
N ALA A 113 43.32 -34.07 12.71
CA ALA A 113 42.93 -34.71 11.45
C ALA A 113 41.48 -35.26 11.42
N LEU A 114 40.57 -34.61 12.16
CA LEU A 114 39.15 -34.98 12.22
C LEU A 114 38.33 -34.15 11.22
N PRO A 115 37.21 -34.69 10.68
CA PRO A 115 36.34 -33.95 9.76
C PRO A 115 35.71 -32.75 10.46
N LEU A 116 35.75 -31.59 9.82
CA LEU A 116 35.23 -30.34 10.37
C LEU A 116 33.70 -30.41 10.47
N PRO A 117 33.11 -30.29 11.67
CA PRO A 117 31.67 -30.43 11.86
C PRO A 117 30.89 -29.12 11.63
N PHE A 118 31.58 -27.98 11.54
CA PHE A 118 30.98 -26.66 11.36
C PHE A 118 31.74 -25.86 10.31
N SER A 119 31.01 -25.17 9.45
CA SER A 119 31.59 -24.20 8.51
C SER A 119 31.73 -22.82 9.12
N SER A 120 32.60 -22.01 8.50
CA SER A 120 32.80 -20.62 8.91
C SER A 120 31.53 -19.77 8.77
N ILE A 121 30.70 -20.02 7.75
CA ILE A 121 29.42 -19.32 7.56
C ILE A 121 28.47 -19.62 8.72
N SER A 122 28.37 -20.89 9.12
CA SER A 122 27.52 -21.31 10.23
C SER A 122 27.92 -20.64 11.55
N ILE A 123 29.22 -20.61 11.86
CA ILE A 123 29.76 -19.94 13.06
C ILE A 123 29.44 -18.44 13.04
N THR A 124 29.63 -17.80 11.88
CA THR A 124 29.37 -16.36 11.67
C THR A 124 27.90 -16.00 11.89
N CYS A 125 26.99 -16.83 11.40
CA CYS A 125 25.54 -16.62 11.60
C CYS A 125 25.15 -16.78 13.07
N LEU A 126 25.69 -17.77 13.77
CA LEU A 126 25.39 -18.01 15.18
C LEU A 126 25.90 -16.85 16.07
N CYS A 127 27.10 -16.32 15.83
CA CYS A 127 27.60 -15.15 16.56
C CYS A 127 26.67 -13.94 16.41
N PHE A 128 26.25 -13.64 15.17
CA PHE A 128 25.35 -12.51 14.91
C PHE A 128 23.96 -12.71 15.56
N ILE A 129 23.39 -13.93 15.50
CA ILE A 129 22.12 -14.24 16.18
C ILE A 129 22.24 -14.09 17.70
N ALA A 130 23.36 -14.51 18.29
CA ALA A 130 23.60 -14.38 19.72
C ALA A 130 23.63 -12.90 20.14
N GLU A 131 24.31 -12.04 19.38
CA GLU A 131 24.38 -10.60 19.62
C GLU A 131 23.00 -9.93 19.51
N MET A 132 22.20 -10.31 18.51
CA MET A 132 20.83 -9.82 18.38
C MET A 132 19.98 -10.10 19.63
N PHE A 133 20.06 -11.32 20.17
CA PHE A 133 19.34 -11.67 21.40
C PHE A 133 19.89 -10.97 22.64
N MET A 134 21.21 -10.74 22.70
CA MET A 134 21.85 -9.98 23.78
C MET A 134 21.30 -8.55 23.83
N VAL A 135 21.35 -7.83 22.71
CA VAL A 135 20.82 -6.46 22.61
C VAL A 135 19.31 -6.41 22.91
N SER A 136 18.56 -7.38 22.41
CA SER A 136 17.13 -7.52 22.66
C SER A 136 16.81 -7.61 24.15
N SER A 137 17.62 -8.34 24.93
CA SER A 137 17.48 -8.43 26.38
C SER A 137 17.70 -7.08 27.08
N ILE A 138 18.67 -6.27 26.63
CA ILE A 138 18.96 -4.96 27.21
C ILE A 138 17.78 -3.99 26.98
N LEU A 139 17.15 -4.05 25.81
CA LEU A 139 15.98 -3.22 25.48
C LEU A 139 14.78 -3.54 26.38
N ILE A 140 14.57 -4.82 26.74
CA ILE A 140 13.53 -5.23 27.71
C ILE A 140 13.81 -4.62 29.08
N LEU A 141 15.05 -4.75 29.54
CA LEU A 141 15.46 -4.25 30.84
C LEU A 141 15.33 -2.71 30.91
N ASP A 142 15.69 -2.01 29.84
CA ASP A 142 15.56 -0.55 29.77
C ASP A 142 14.08 -0.09 29.77
N LYS A 143 13.19 -0.79 29.04
CA LYS A 143 11.73 -0.53 29.13
C LYS A 143 11.19 -0.75 30.54
N ALA A 144 11.68 -1.78 31.24
CA ALA A 144 11.22 -2.11 32.58
C ALA A 144 11.71 -1.13 33.67
N THR A 145 12.73 -0.31 33.38
CA THR A 145 13.41 0.52 34.38
C THR A 145 13.22 2.02 34.20
N ASN A 146 12.94 2.49 32.97
CA ASN A 146 12.86 3.92 32.68
C ASN A 146 11.68 4.26 31.73
N ASN A 147 10.59 4.77 32.30
CA ASN A 147 9.48 5.37 31.53
C ASN A 147 9.83 6.73 30.88
N ALA A 148 11.03 7.28 31.16
CA ALA A 148 11.46 8.57 30.63
C ALA A 148 12.00 8.52 29.19
N VAL A 149 12.34 7.32 28.69
CA VAL A 149 12.83 7.17 27.31
C VAL A 149 11.65 7.07 26.36
N PRO A 150 11.60 7.86 25.28
CA PRO A 150 10.52 7.77 24.31
C PRO A 150 10.45 6.35 23.71
N LEU A 151 9.28 5.73 23.80
CA LEU A 151 8.91 4.43 23.20
C LEU A 151 9.47 4.26 21.77
N LYS A 152 9.39 5.35 20.98
CA LYS A 152 9.88 5.40 19.59
C LYS A 152 11.38 5.08 19.47
N ALA A 153 12.21 5.46 20.44
CA ALA A 153 13.64 5.20 20.42
C ALA A 153 13.97 3.73 20.74
N GLN A 154 13.22 3.08 21.64
CA GLN A 154 13.34 1.65 21.92
C GLN A 154 12.91 0.81 20.71
N LEU A 155 11.76 1.13 20.12
CA LEU A 155 11.25 0.47 18.93
C LEU A 155 12.16 0.69 17.71
N PHE A 156 12.74 1.88 17.54
CA PHE A 156 13.69 2.14 16.45
C PHE A 156 14.92 1.24 16.53
N VAL A 157 15.58 1.18 17.71
CA VAL A 157 16.78 0.35 17.88
C VAL A 157 16.45 -1.13 17.67
N HIS A 158 15.35 -1.61 18.24
CA HIS A 158 14.86 -2.98 18.03
C HIS A 158 14.65 -3.28 16.52
N ASN A 159 13.87 -2.43 15.85
CA ASN A 159 13.55 -2.56 14.43
C ASN A 159 14.79 -2.50 13.53
N TYR A 160 15.79 -1.68 13.88
CA TYR A 160 17.02 -1.55 13.12
C TYR A 160 17.87 -2.82 13.18
N VAL A 161 18.05 -3.41 14.37
CA VAL A 161 18.81 -4.67 14.55
C VAL A 161 18.22 -5.80 13.74
N HIS A 162 16.89 -5.93 13.74
CA HIS A 162 16.20 -6.99 13.00
C HIS A 162 16.20 -6.74 11.50
N LEU A 163 16.19 -5.48 11.06
CA LEU A 163 16.39 -5.15 9.64
C LEU A 163 17.77 -5.61 9.14
N LEU A 164 18.84 -5.38 9.91
CA LEU A 164 20.19 -5.84 9.57
C LEU A 164 20.26 -7.37 9.43
N ALA A 165 19.61 -8.10 10.32
CA ALA A 165 19.54 -9.57 10.23
C ALA A 165 18.89 -10.08 8.95
N ILE A 166 17.89 -9.36 8.46
CA ILE A 166 17.19 -9.70 7.23
C ILE A 166 17.97 -9.31 6.00
N VAL A 167 18.71 -8.21 6.04
CA VAL A 167 19.70 -7.90 5.01
C VAL A 167 20.77 -8.99 4.96
N GLY A 168 21.25 -9.47 6.11
CA GLY A 168 22.20 -10.58 6.20
C GLY A 168 21.63 -11.89 5.65
N ALA A 169 20.40 -12.25 6.03
CA ALA A 169 19.70 -13.44 5.53
C ALA A 169 19.46 -13.37 4.01
N THR A 170 19.09 -12.19 3.51
CA THR A 170 18.91 -11.94 2.07
C THR A 170 20.23 -12.16 1.33
N PHE A 171 21.33 -11.63 1.86
CA PHE A 171 22.64 -11.82 1.27
C PHE A 171 23.01 -13.31 1.24
N LEU A 172 22.85 -14.04 2.34
CA LEU A 172 23.10 -15.49 2.40
C LEU A 172 22.20 -16.31 1.46
N SER A 173 20.93 -15.95 1.32
CA SER A 173 20.04 -16.58 0.33
C SER A 173 20.53 -16.37 -1.10
N LEU A 174 21.02 -15.17 -1.43
CA LEU A 174 21.60 -14.89 -2.74
C LEU A 174 22.90 -15.68 -2.94
N VAL A 175 23.71 -15.83 -1.89
CA VAL A 175 24.90 -16.71 -1.92
C VAL A 175 24.48 -18.14 -2.22
N ALA A 176 23.50 -18.67 -1.51
CA ALA A 176 23.01 -20.04 -1.69
C ALA A 176 22.54 -20.31 -3.13
N ASP A 177 21.87 -19.35 -3.77
CA ASP A 177 21.44 -19.47 -5.17
C ASP A 177 22.60 -19.41 -6.19
N THR A 178 23.74 -18.82 -5.82
CA THR A 178 24.90 -18.66 -6.73
C THR A 178 25.94 -19.77 -6.65
N GLN A 179 25.86 -20.60 -5.60
CA GLN A 179 26.84 -21.65 -5.30
C GLN A 179 26.15 -23.02 -5.36
N HIS A 180 26.90 -24.07 -5.66
CA HIS A 180 26.36 -25.43 -5.88
C HIS A 180 27.00 -26.50 -4.98
N ASP A 181 27.75 -26.07 -3.96
CA ASP A 181 28.55 -26.91 -3.07
C ASP A 181 28.11 -26.76 -1.60
N ALA A 182 28.92 -27.25 -0.66
CA ALA A 182 28.64 -27.16 0.78
C ALA A 182 28.42 -25.71 1.26
N LEU A 183 28.99 -24.72 0.57
CA LEU A 183 28.75 -23.30 0.84
C LEU A 183 27.28 -22.90 0.62
N SER A 184 26.61 -23.52 -0.36
CA SER A 184 25.20 -23.26 -0.67
C SER A 184 24.27 -23.77 0.43
N SER A 185 24.51 -24.99 0.92
CA SER A 185 23.72 -25.57 2.02
C SER A 185 23.89 -24.79 3.31
N ASP A 186 25.10 -24.33 3.61
CA ASP A 186 25.40 -23.57 4.82
C ASP A 186 24.84 -22.15 4.77
N ALA A 187 24.92 -21.49 3.61
CA ALA A 187 24.32 -20.18 3.40
C ALA A 187 22.79 -20.24 3.46
N SER A 188 22.17 -21.30 2.91
CA SER A 188 20.73 -21.53 3.03
C SER A 188 20.30 -21.73 4.49
N MET A 189 21.01 -22.59 5.24
CA MET A 189 20.74 -22.82 6.66
C MET A 189 20.92 -21.54 7.49
N GLY A 190 22.00 -20.78 7.25
CA GLY A 190 22.27 -19.51 7.92
C GLY A 190 21.21 -18.45 7.64
N SER A 191 20.75 -18.36 6.39
CA SER A 191 19.62 -17.52 6.00
C SER A 191 18.35 -17.90 6.79
N LEU A 192 18.00 -19.19 6.81
CA LEU A 192 16.81 -19.70 7.48
C LEU A 192 16.79 -19.36 8.97
N LEU A 193 17.91 -19.59 9.67
CA LEU A 193 18.04 -19.31 11.10
C LEU A 193 17.93 -17.81 11.42
N LEU A 194 18.53 -16.94 10.59
CA LEU A 194 18.41 -15.49 10.74
C LEU A 194 16.98 -15.01 10.52
N CYS A 195 16.27 -15.58 9.54
CA CYS A 195 14.86 -15.27 9.27
C CYS A 195 13.97 -15.59 10.48
N VAL A 196 14.14 -16.79 11.04
CA VAL A 196 13.39 -17.26 12.21
C VAL A 196 13.70 -16.39 13.44
N ALA A 197 14.98 -16.12 13.72
CA ALA A 197 15.40 -15.29 14.84
C ALA A 197 14.87 -13.85 14.74
N ALA A 198 14.89 -13.26 13.54
CA ALA A 198 14.40 -11.91 13.33
C ALA A 198 12.86 -11.80 13.48
N ILE A 199 12.07 -12.74 12.96
CA ILE A 199 10.59 -12.68 13.06
C ILE A 199 10.13 -12.96 14.48
N THR A 200 10.70 -13.98 15.14
CA THR A 200 10.33 -14.35 16.51
C THR A 200 10.65 -13.23 17.48
N SER A 201 11.79 -12.55 17.32
CA SER A 201 12.14 -11.39 18.12
C SER A 201 11.28 -10.16 17.81
N THR A 202 11.07 -9.85 16.53
CA THR A 202 10.24 -8.70 16.11
C THR A 202 8.82 -8.83 16.64
N TYR A 203 8.19 -9.99 16.43
CA TYR A 203 6.85 -10.25 16.92
C TYR A 203 6.79 -10.32 18.45
N GLY A 204 7.69 -11.08 19.08
CA GLY A 204 7.67 -11.25 20.52
C GLY A 204 8.06 -9.98 21.28
N LEU A 205 9.30 -9.53 21.11
CA LEU A 205 9.84 -8.39 21.82
C LEU A 205 9.28 -7.06 21.29
N GLY A 206 9.16 -6.87 19.99
CA GLY A 206 8.64 -5.61 19.45
C GLY A 206 7.21 -5.34 19.91
N GLY A 207 6.38 -6.36 20.03
CA GLY A 207 5.04 -6.24 20.61
C GLY A 207 5.03 -5.97 22.12
N ILE A 208 5.96 -6.56 22.90
CA ILE A 208 6.15 -6.23 24.32
C ILE A 208 6.63 -4.79 24.48
N LEU A 209 7.56 -4.34 23.62
CA LEU A 209 8.05 -2.97 23.62
C LEU A 209 6.97 -1.99 23.24
N SER A 210 6.05 -2.33 22.33
CA SER A 210 5.03 -1.39 21.83
C SER A 210 3.78 -1.26 22.69
N ASN A 211 3.51 -2.18 23.61
CA ASN A 211 2.27 -2.19 24.39
C ASN A 211 2.53 -2.00 25.88
N ASP A 212 1.84 -1.05 26.51
CA ASP A 212 1.96 -0.72 27.93
C ASP A 212 0.80 -1.27 28.78
N ALA A 213 -0.27 -1.77 28.14
CA ALA A 213 -1.51 -2.18 28.81
C ALA A 213 -1.58 -3.68 29.17
N ASP A 214 -0.45 -4.38 29.27
CA ASP A 214 -0.31 -5.82 29.59
C ASP A 214 -1.04 -6.83 28.67
N ALA A 215 -1.81 -6.37 27.67
CA ALA A 215 -2.65 -7.20 26.82
C ALA A 215 -1.93 -7.93 25.67
N TRP A 216 -0.64 -7.67 25.42
CA TRP A 216 0.12 -8.37 24.37
C TRP A 216 0.40 -9.82 24.78
N GLN A 217 0.36 -10.77 23.86
CA GLN A 217 0.80 -12.15 24.09
C GLN A 217 1.65 -12.62 22.92
N PHE A 218 2.66 -13.45 23.18
CA PHE A 218 3.49 -14.00 22.09
C PHE A 218 2.65 -14.82 21.11
N TYR A 219 1.61 -15.52 21.57
CA TYR A 219 0.71 -16.29 20.70
C TYR A 219 -0.73 -15.77 20.83
N GLN A 220 -1.20 -15.05 19.80
CA GLN A 220 -2.51 -14.39 19.81
C GLN A 220 -3.15 -14.27 18.40
N PRO A 221 -3.41 -15.39 17.73
CA PRO A 221 -4.01 -15.37 16.39
C PRO A 221 -5.38 -14.68 16.41
N PHE A 222 -5.65 -13.87 15.39
CA PHE A 222 -6.91 -13.13 15.22
C PHE A 222 -7.28 -12.17 16.37
N ARG A 223 -6.29 -11.76 17.19
CA ARG A 223 -6.45 -10.75 18.24
C ARG A 223 -5.53 -9.57 17.94
N GLY A 224 -5.82 -8.39 18.45
CA GLY A 224 -5.01 -7.19 18.19
C GLY A 224 -5.62 -6.16 17.24
N GLY A 225 -6.93 -6.25 16.98
CA GLY A 225 -7.63 -5.39 16.02
C GLY A 225 -7.43 -5.88 14.59
N GLY A 226 -8.40 -5.63 13.70
CA GLY A 226 -8.34 -6.15 12.34
C GLY A 226 -7.02 -5.80 11.65
N HIS A 227 -6.58 -4.57 11.83
CA HIS A 227 -5.50 -3.94 11.09
C HIS A 227 -4.15 -4.65 11.32
N PHE A 228 -3.89 -4.93 12.58
CA PHE A 228 -2.86 -5.86 13.01
C PHE A 228 -3.03 -7.23 12.36
N ILE A 229 -4.23 -7.82 12.44
CA ILE A 229 -4.50 -9.17 11.90
C ILE A 229 -4.18 -9.27 10.41
N ARG A 230 -4.45 -8.24 9.59
CA ARG A 230 -4.10 -8.28 8.14
C ARG A 230 -2.62 -8.11 7.89
N CYS A 231 -1.95 -7.19 8.59
CA CYS A 231 -0.50 -7.07 8.46
C CYS A 231 0.21 -8.34 8.94
N GLN A 232 -0.31 -8.95 10.01
CA GLN A 232 0.12 -10.25 10.51
C GLN A 232 -0.16 -11.37 9.50
N PHE A 233 -1.32 -11.39 8.86
CA PHE A 233 -1.62 -12.38 7.82
C PHE A 233 -0.64 -12.29 6.65
N VAL A 234 -0.39 -11.07 6.13
CA VAL A 234 0.60 -10.85 5.07
C VAL A 234 2.00 -11.27 5.54
N ALA A 235 2.38 -10.89 6.76
CA ALA A 235 3.66 -11.27 7.35
C ALA A 235 3.81 -12.79 7.46
N TRP A 236 2.90 -13.47 8.14
CA TRP A 236 2.94 -14.92 8.32
C TRP A 236 2.80 -15.70 7.01
N PHE A 237 2.02 -15.20 6.05
CA PHE A 237 1.88 -15.83 4.73
C PHE A 237 3.18 -15.76 3.92
N THR A 238 3.77 -14.57 3.82
CA THR A 238 5.06 -14.40 3.11
C THR A 238 6.21 -15.08 3.85
N PHE A 239 6.16 -15.15 5.19
CA PHE A 239 7.08 -15.96 5.97
C PHE A 239 6.92 -17.46 5.71
N ALA A 240 5.70 -17.98 5.70
CA ALA A 240 5.44 -19.40 5.46
C ALA A 240 5.89 -19.81 4.04
N ILE A 241 5.67 -18.95 3.05
CA ILE A 241 6.23 -19.15 1.70
C ILE A 241 7.75 -19.19 1.74
N SER A 242 8.38 -18.21 2.40
CA SER A 242 9.84 -18.19 2.52
C SER A 242 10.39 -19.43 3.22
N LEU A 243 9.81 -19.82 4.36
CA LEU A 243 10.22 -20.99 5.14
C LEU A 243 10.08 -22.28 4.31
N LEU A 244 8.98 -22.41 3.57
CA LEU A 244 8.74 -23.55 2.68
C LEU A 244 9.80 -23.60 1.59
N LEU A 245 10.08 -22.48 0.91
CA LEU A 245 11.08 -22.42 -0.16
C LEU A 245 12.49 -22.75 0.34
N GLN A 246 12.91 -22.18 1.47
CA GLN A 246 14.23 -22.45 2.07
C GLN A 246 14.34 -23.91 2.57
N THR A 247 13.25 -24.47 3.13
CA THR A 247 13.22 -25.86 3.59
C THR A 247 13.26 -26.85 2.42
N LEU A 248 12.49 -26.59 1.36
CA LEU A 248 12.51 -27.42 0.15
C LEU A 248 13.87 -27.37 -0.54
N PHE A 249 14.50 -26.19 -0.57
CA PHE A 249 15.87 -26.02 -1.06
C PHE A 249 16.89 -26.75 -0.19
N LEU A 250 16.71 -26.83 1.13
CA LEU A 250 17.61 -27.57 2.00
C LEU A 250 17.42 -29.10 1.90
N LEU A 251 16.17 -29.56 1.81
CA LEU A 251 15.82 -30.97 1.67
C LEU A 251 16.28 -31.56 0.33
N SER A 252 16.37 -30.77 -0.74
CA SER A 252 16.88 -31.25 -2.01
C SER A 252 18.34 -31.69 -1.95
N PHE A 253 19.16 -31.03 -1.15
CA PHE A 253 20.55 -31.44 -0.90
C PHE A 253 20.63 -32.71 -0.04
N LEU A 254 19.68 -32.92 0.87
CA LEU A 254 19.71 -34.05 1.83
C LEU A 254 19.05 -35.34 1.31
N VAL A 255 18.07 -35.23 0.40
CA VAL A 255 17.19 -36.36 0.04
C VAL A 255 17.31 -36.77 -1.43
N ILE A 256 17.59 -35.85 -2.36
CA ILE A 256 17.37 -36.10 -3.80
C ILE A 256 18.65 -35.90 -4.65
N GLU A 257 19.73 -35.30 -4.14
CA GLU A 257 20.93 -34.94 -4.94
C GLU A 257 20.59 -34.22 -6.26
N LEU A 258 19.47 -33.48 -6.29
CA LEU A 258 18.95 -32.79 -7.48
C LEU A 258 19.08 -31.28 -7.29
N GLU A 259 19.64 -30.59 -8.29
CA GLU A 259 19.70 -29.12 -8.35
C GLU A 259 18.28 -28.54 -8.37
N VAL A 260 17.91 -27.83 -7.30
CA VAL A 260 16.66 -27.06 -7.28
C VAL A 260 16.83 -25.81 -8.14
N PHE A 261 15.76 -25.45 -8.85
CA PHE A 261 15.65 -24.29 -9.73
C PHE A 261 16.39 -23.03 -9.22
N VAL A 262 17.30 -22.51 -10.06
CA VAL A 262 18.02 -21.25 -9.82
C VAL A 262 17.05 -20.11 -9.54
N GLY A 263 17.24 -19.40 -8.43
CA GLY A 263 16.44 -18.22 -8.05
C GLY A 263 15.41 -18.47 -6.96
N ILE A 264 15.26 -19.71 -6.47
CA ILE A 264 14.30 -20.04 -5.41
C ILE A 264 14.67 -19.39 -4.08
N MET A 265 15.96 -19.29 -3.75
CA MET A 265 16.41 -18.62 -2.53
C MET A 265 16.28 -17.10 -2.65
N GLY A 266 16.40 -16.53 -3.85
CA GLY A 266 16.10 -15.13 -4.14
C GLY A 266 14.62 -14.79 -3.89
N VAL A 267 13.69 -15.67 -4.30
CA VAL A 267 12.25 -15.51 -4.00
C VAL A 267 11.97 -15.67 -2.50
N ALA A 268 12.66 -16.61 -1.84
CA ALA A 268 12.56 -16.77 -0.40
C ALA A 268 13.09 -15.53 0.35
N ALA A 269 14.20 -14.94 -0.10
CA ALA A 269 14.77 -13.72 0.44
C ALA A 269 13.80 -12.53 0.34
N PHE A 270 13.21 -12.32 -0.85
CA PHE A 270 12.23 -11.26 -1.05
C PHE A 270 10.98 -11.47 -0.18
N SER A 271 10.49 -12.71 -0.10
CA SER A 271 9.33 -13.06 0.72
C SER A 271 9.62 -12.86 2.22
N THR A 272 10.85 -13.11 2.67
CA THR A 272 11.31 -12.79 4.02
C THR A 272 11.30 -11.29 4.30
N LEU A 273 11.85 -10.49 3.37
CA LEU A 273 11.87 -9.04 3.50
C LEU A 273 10.45 -8.47 3.59
N CYS A 274 9.55 -8.93 2.73
CA CYS A 274 8.13 -8.58 2.77
C CYS A 274 7.47 -8.97 4.10
N SER A 275 7.78 -10.16 4.62
CA SER A 275 7.27 -10.60 5.91
C SER A 275 7.71 -9.68 7.04
N GLN A 276 8.99 -9.32 7.07
CA GLN A 276 9.60 -8.57 8.17
C GLN A 276 9.15 -7.13 8.20
N VAL A 277 9.12 -6.47 7.05
CA VAL A 277 8.55 -5.12 6.94
C VAL A 277 7.08 -5.13 7.37
N SER A 278 6.29 -6.14 6.95
CA SER A 278 4.89 -6.28 7.34
C SER A 278 4.73 -6.54 8.85
N MET A 279 5.62 -7.34 9.45
CA MET A 279 5.64 -7.65 10.88
C MET A 279 5.99 -6.41 11.71
N MET A 280 7.03 -5.66 11.33
CA MET A 280 7.42 -4.41 11.98
C MET A 280 6.29 -3.37 11.93
N ILE A 281 5.63 -3.24 10.77
CA ILE A 281 4.48 -2.35 10.60
C ILE A 281 3.31 -2.81 11.48
N SER A 282 3.03 -4.11 11.54
CA SER A 282 1.88 -4.64 12.27
C SER A 282 1.88 -4.26 13.76
N ILE A 283 3.05 -4.19 14.40
CA ILE A 283 3.19 -3.90 15.83
C ILE A 283 2.66 -2.50 16.16
N PHE A 284 2.91 -1.53 15.28
CA PHE A 284 2.38 -0.17 15.41
C PHE A 284 0.86 -0.09 15.19
N LEU A 285 0.23 -1.15 14.68
CA LEU A 285 -1.18 -1.23 14.34
C LEU A 285 -1.97 -2.12 15.31
N TYR A 286 -1.30 -2.67 16.34
CA TYR A 286 -1.92 -3.50 17.36
C TYR A 286 -2.87 -2.69 18.24
N THR A 287 -4.12 -3.15 18.32
CA THR A 287 -5.17 -2.61 19.17
C THR A 287 -5.64 -3.67 20.16
N PRO A 288 -5.57 -3.44 21.48
CA PRO A 288 -6.03 -4.43 22.46
C PRO A 288 -7.55 -4.70 22.30
N PRO A 289 -8.02 -5.93 22.60
CA PRO A 289 -9.44 -6.26 22.43
C PRO A 289 -10.31 -5.37 23.35
N SER A 290 -11.22 -4.59 22.77
CA SER A 290 -12.32 -3.95 23.51
C SER A 290 -13.67 -4.43 22.98
N SER A 291 -14.56 -4.71 23.92
CA SER A 291 -15.84 -5.42 23.78
C SER A 291 -16.87 -4.72 22.89
N LYS A 292 -17.15 -5.23 21.67
CA LYS A 292 -18.46 -5.09 20.97
C LYS A 292 -18.72 -6.29 20.02
N PRO A 293 -20.01 -6.66 19.78
CA PRO A 293 -20.37 -7.95 19.20
C PRO A 293 -20.22 -8.01 17.67
N VAL A 294 -19.99 -9.23 17.17
CA VAL A 294 -19.67 -9.58 15.77
C VAL A 294 -20.92 -9.74 14.90
N GLU A 295 -20.89 -9.17 13.70
CA GLU A 295 -21.93 -9.26 12.66
C GLU A 295 -21.71 -10.50 11.73
N LYS A 296 -22.79 -11.02 11.12
CA LYS A 296 -22.79 -12.23 10.25
C LYS A 296 -21.78 -12.14 9.10
N SER A 297 -21.09 -13.24 8.81
CA SER A 297 -20.06 -13.31 7.75
C SER A 297 -20.61 -13.00 6.36
N THR A 298 -20.16 -11.91 5.74
CA THR A 298 -20.46 -11.55 4.34
C THR A 298 -19.91 -12.62 3.38
N PRO A 299 -20.66 -13.06 2.35
CA PRO A 299 -20.19 -14.06 1.39
C PRO A 299 -18.93 -13.62 0.62
N PHE A 300 -17.99 -14.55 0.40
CA PHE A 300 -16.71 -14.30 -0.27
C PHE A 300 -16.84 -13.61 -1.65
N LEU A 301 -17.81 -14.02 -2.47
CA LEU A 301 -18.02 -13.45 -3.80
C LEU A 301 -18.34 -11.94 -3.76
N GLN A 302 -19.06 -11.49 -2.72
CA GLN A 302 -19.40 -10.08 -2.55
C GLN A 302 -18.15 -9.27 -2.19
N VAL A 303 -17.36 -9.77 -1.22
CA VAL A 303 -16.08 -9.17 -0.83
C VAL A 303 -15.12 -9.10 -2.03
N LEU A 304 -14.99 -10.20 -2.78
CA LEU A 304 -14.13 -10.28 -3.96
C LEU A 304 -14.54 -9.26 -5.03
N THR A 305 -15.84 -9.18 -5.33
CA THR A 305 -16.38 -8.27 -6.34
C THR A 305 -16.14 -6.80 -5.96
N ALA A 306 -16.48 -6.43 -4.71
CA ALA A 306 -16.25 -5.08 -4.21
C ALA A 306 -14.75 -4.74 -4.19
N SER A 307 -13.90 -5.70 -3.82
CA SER A 307 -12.44 -5.54 -3.83
C SER A 307 -11.92 -5.29 -5.25
N ILE A 308 -12.31 -6.11 -6.23
CA ILE A 308 -11.85 -5.95 -7.62
C ILE A 308 -12.23 -4.59 -8.17
N LEU A 309 -13.47 -4.14 -7.93
CA LEU A 309 -13.96 -2.87 -8.45
C LEU A 309 -13.27 -1.66 -7.81
N CYS A 310 -13.06 -1.68 -6.49
CA CYS A 310 -12.28 -0.64 -5.81
C CYS A 310 -10.80 -0.60 -6.24
N ASN A 311 -10.26 -1.75 -6.69
CA ASN A 311 -8.85 -1.89 -7.07
C ASN A 311 -8.61 -1.98 -8.58
N LEU A 312 -9.61 -1.70 -9.41
CA LEU A 312 -9.43 -1.59 -10.86
C LEU A 312 -8.24 -0.72 -11.29
N PRO A 313 -7.91 0.40 -10.62
CA PRO A 313 -6.70 1.16 -10.94
C PRO A 313 -5.40 0.34 -10.82
N LEU A 314 -5.32 -0.59 -9.86
CA LEU A 314 -4.16 -1.46 -9.65
C LEU A 314 -4.09 -2.58 -10.68
N PHE A 315 -5.24 -3.13 -11.07
CA PHE A 315 -5.31 -4.24 -12.02
C PHE A 315 -5.21 -3.80 -13.49
N GLY A 316 -5.48 -2.53 -13.78
CA GLY A 316 -5.53 -1.96 -15.14
C GLY A 316 -4.32 -2.28 -16.01
N TYR A 317 -3.13 -2.32 -15.41
CA TYR A 317 -1.88 -2.53 -16.14
C TYR A 317 -1.42 -3.99 -16.21
N LEU A 318 -2.02 -4.90 -15.43
CA LEU A 318 -1.59 -6.30 -15.37
C LEU A 318 -1.66 -7.04 -16.73
N PRO A 319 -2.70 -6.86 -17.57
CA PRO A 319 -2.73 -7.52 -18.87
C PRO A 319 -1.54 -7.17 -19.78
N PHE A 320 -0.93 -6.00 -19.56
CA PHE A 320 0.24 -5.54 -20.31
C PHE A 320 1.56 -6.06 -19.73
N ALA A 321 1.55 -6.67 -18.54
CA ALA A 321 2.72 -7.36 -17.96
C ALA A 321 2.88 -8.79 -18.49
N ILE A 322 1.77 -9.41 -18.93
CA ILE A 322 1.70 -10.80 -19.39
C ILE A 322 2.78 -11.16 -20.44
N PRO A 323 3.04 -10.34 -21.49
CA PRO A 323 4.05 -10.68 -22.49
C PRO A 323 5.46 -10.89 -21.94
N PHE A 324 5.81 -10.20 -20.84
CA PHE A 324 7.12 -10.32 -20.20
C PHE A 324 7.23 -11.54 -19.30
N VAL A 325 6.11 -11.96 -18.69
CA VAL A 325 6.05 -13.18 -17.85
C VAL A 325 6.24 -14.46 -18.68
N TYR A 326 5.75 -14.48 -19.92
CA TYR A 326 5.86 -15.64 -20.83
C TYR A 326 7.02 -15.54 -21.82
N SER A 327 7.94 -14.61 -21.60
CA SER A 327 9.13 -14.47 -22.44
C SER A 327 10.30 -15.28 -21.88
N ASN A 328 11.31 -15.55 -22.70
CA ASN A 328 12.55 -16.21 -22.28
C ASN A 328 13.45 -15.29 -21.42
N LEU A 329 12.84 -14.41 -20.62
CA LEU A 329 13.52 -13.50 -19.70
C LEU A 329 13.66 -14.15 -18.32
N SER A 330 14.71 -13.77 -17.60
CA SER A 330 14.77 -14.05 -16.16
C SER A 330 13.60 -13.37 -15.44
N TRP A 331 13.13 -13.94 -14.32
CA TRP A 331 12.06 -13.34 -13.52
C TRP A 331 12.37 -11.91 -13.07
N SER A 332 13.63 -11.62 -12.71
CA SER A 332 14.08 -10.27 -12.36
C SER A 332 13.96 -9.29 -13.53
N SER A 333 14.33 -9.74 -14.73
CA SER A 333 14.15 -8.95 -15.95
C SER A 333 12.67 -8.73 -16.25
N ALA A 334 11.85 -9.78 -16.19
CA ALA A 334 10.41 -9.67 -16.43
C ALA A 334 9.73 -8.69 -15.46
N VAL A 335 10.12 -8.68 -14.17
CA VAL A 335 9.64 -7.71 -13.17
C VAL A 335 10.13 -6.30 -13.49
N LEU A 336 11.40 -6.10 -13.82
CA LEU A 336 11.94 -4.78 -14.18
C LEU A 336 11.26 -4.19 -15.42
N TYR A 337 11.09 -5.01 -16.47
CA TYR A 337 10.35 -4.61 -17.67
C TYR A 337 8.90 -4.27 -17.32
N THR A 338 8.24 -5.12 -16.54
CA THR A 338 6.85 -4.87 -16.09
C THR A 338 6.75 -3.54 -15.33
N CYS A 339 7.62 -3.30 -14.35
CA CYS A 339 7.65 -2.06 -13.57
C CYS A 339 7.94 -0.82 -14.44
N ALA A 340 8.89 -0.92 -15.37
CA ALA A 340 9.24 0.16 -16.30
C ALA A 340 8.07 0.50 -17.24
N TYR A 341 7.37 -0.51 -17.75
CA TYR A 341 6.19 -0.31 -18.59
C TYR A 341 4.98 0.21 -17.81
N ILE A 342 4.71 -0.29 -16.59
CA ILE A 342 3.67 0.27 -15.71
C ILE A 342 3.98 1.73 -15.36
N GLY A 343 5.22 2.03 -14.98
CA GLY A 343 5.66 3.38 -14.65
C GLY A 343 5.53 4.35 -15.83
N SER A 344 6.04 3.97 -17.00
CA SER A 344 5.96 4.81 -18.21
C SER A 344 4.52 5.01 -18.69
N THR A 345 3.68 3.98 -18.66
CA THR A 345 2.26 4.09 -19.03
C THR A 345 1.46 4.91 -18.02
N THR A 346 1.77 4.83 -16.73
CA THR A 346 1.18 5.68 -15.69
C THR A 346 1.56 7.13 -15.87
N LEU A 347 2.84 7.43 -16.11
CA LEU A 347 3.32 8.78 -16.41
C LEU A 347 2.63 9.35 -17.65
N MET A 348 2.48 8.53 -18.69
CA MET A 348 1.74 8.91 -19.89
C MET A 348 0.26 9.17 -19.60
N ALA A 349 -0.41 8.31 -18.82
CA ALA A 349 -1.82 8.47 -18.47
C ALA A 349 -2.08 9.74 -17.62
N ILE A 350 -1.11 10.16 -16.81
CA ILE A 350 -1.15 11.42 -16.05
C ILE A 350 -0.86 12.63 -16.96
N ALA A 351 0.13 12.51 -17.85
CA ALA A 351 0.54 13.61 -18.74
C ALA A 351 -0.48 13.91 -19.85
N MET A 352 -1.13 12.88 -20.40
CA MET A 352 -2.03 12.99 -21.54
C MET A 352 -3.19 13.97 -21.33
N PRO A 353 -4.01 13.90 -20.27
CA PRO A 353 -5.11 14.85 -20.07
C PRO A 353 -4.64 16.30 -19.98
N SER A 354 -3.53 16.58 -19.30
CA SER A 354 -2.95 17.93 -19.22
C SER A 354 -2.53 18.45 -20.59
N MET A 355 -1.96 17.59 -21.44
CA MET A 355 -1.60 17.93 -22.81
C MET A 355 -2.83 18.13 -23.69
N VAL A 356 -3.84 17.26 -23.60
CA VAL A 356 -5.10 17.39 -24.33
C VAL A 356 -5.79 18.68 -23.93
N GLN A 357 -5.87 19.00 -22.64
CA GLN A 357 -6.48 20.24 -22.17
C GLN A 357 -5.72 21.49 -22.64
N PHE A 358 -4.38 21.47 -22.59
CA PHE A 358 -3.53 22.53 -23.16
C PHE A 358 -3.79 22.68 -24.67
N TYR A 359 -3.95 21.56 -25.37
CA TYR A 359 -4.29 21.53 -26.79
C TYR A 359 -5.67 22.14 -27.03
N THR A 360 -6.74 21.68 -26.36
CA THR A 360 -8.10 22.17 -26.59
C THR A 360 -8.17 23.68 -26.30
N TYR A 361 -7.54 24.13 -25.22
CA TYR A 361 -7.51 25.54 -24.85
C TYR A 361 -6.84 26.43 -25.92
N ASN A 362 -5.69 25.99 -26.46
CA ASN A 362 -4.92 26.78 -27.43
C ASN A 362 -5.38 26.60 -28.89
N ALA A 363 -5.91 25.42 -29.24
CA ALA A 363 -6.50 25.14 -30.54
C ALA A 363 -7.80 25.91 -30.74
N HIS A 364 -8.63 26.11 -29.71
CA HIS A 364 -9.80 26.98 -29.82
C HIS A 364 -9.42 28.46 -29.99
N LYS A 365 -8.25 28.89 -29.51
CA LYS A 365 -7.76 30.26 -29.65
C LYS A 365 -7.00 30.53 -30.95
N SER A 366 -6.48 29.50 -31.60
CA SER A 366 -5.74 29.62 -32.85
C SER A 366 -6.44 28.79 -33.92
N GLY A 367 -6.99 29.45 -34.96
CA GLY A 367 -7.72 28.77 -36.04
C GLY A 367 -6.90 27.81 -36.92
N ARG A 368 -5.69 27.42 -36.48
CA ARG A 368 -4.79 26.47 -37.15
C ARG A 368 -4.14 25.55 -36.12
N TYR A 369 -4.15 24.25 -36.38
CA TYR A 369 -3.41 23.25 -35.61
C TYR A 369 -1.90 23.44 -35.81
N HIS A 370 -1.26 24.24 -34.95
CA HIS A 370 0.18 24.46 -35.02
C HIS A 370 0.95 23.16 -34.66
N PRO A 371 1.99 22.74 -35.41
CA PRO A 371 2.70 21.47 -35.20
C PRO A 371 3.20 21.24 -33.77
N LYS A 372 3.65 22.32 -33.10
CA LYS A 372 4.06 22.31 -31.68
C LYS A 372 3.08 21.64 -30.71
N PHE A 373 1.78 21.62 -31.04
CA PHE A 373 0.74 21.03 -30.18
C PHE A 373 0.62 19.51 -30.33
N TRP A 374 1.24 18.92 -31.35
CA TRP A 374 1.30 17.47 -31.56
C TRP A 374 2.60 16.85 -31.09
N ILE A 375 3.66 17.65 -30.88
CA ILE A 375 5.00 17.16 -30.54
C ILE A 375 4.96 16.30 -29.26
N ALA A 376 4.37 16.80 -28.18
CA ALA A 376 4.40 16.09 -26.90
C ALA A 376 3.55 14.80 -26.93
N PRO A 377 2.27 14.79 -27.38
CA PRO A 377 1.53 13.55 -27.59
C PRO A 377 2.25 12.58 -28.55
N ALA A 378 2.82 13.06 -29.66
CA ALA A 378 3.56 12.23 -30.60
C ALA A 378 4.79 11.58 -29.95
N ILE A 379 5.53 12.31 -29.11
CA ILE A 379 6.63 11.75 -28.32
C ILE A 379 6.12 10.61 -27.44
N PHE A 380 5.06 10.83 -26.66
CA PHE A 380 4.52 9.78 -25.77
C PHE A 380 3.97 8.58 -26.54
N TYR A 381 3.21 8.81 -27.62
CA TYR A 381 2.73 7.74 -28.50
C TYR A 381 3.86 7.02 -29.23
N SER A 382 5.04 7.61 -29.39
CA SER A 382 6.20 6.97 -30.01
C SER A 382 7.03 6.11 -29.04
N ILE A 383 6.81 6.21 -27.71
CA ILE A 383 7.61 5.49 -26.71
C ILE A 383 7.58 3.97 -26.92
N PRO A 384 6.43 3.29 -27.10
CA PRO A 384 6.41 1.85 -27.33
C PRO A 384 7.16 1.44 -28.61
N LEU A 385 7.00 2.22 -29.69
CA LEU A 385 7.73 1.98 -30.95
C LEU A 385 9.24 2.20 -30.81
N ALA A 386 9.66 3.29 -30.16
CA ALA A 386 11.06 3.58 -29.89
C ALA A 386 11.69 2.48 -29.02
N SER A 387 10.95 1.96 -28.05
CA SER A 387 11.36 0.80 -27.25
C SER A 387 11.56 -0.44 -28.13
N ILE A 388 10.62 -0.77 -29.02
CA ILE A 388 10.76 -1.88 -29.98
C ILE A 388 12.02 -1.72 -30.84
N VAL A 389 12.22 -0.55 -31.44
CA VAL A 389 13.38 -0.26 -32.29
C VAL A 389 14.68 -0.41 -31.50
N TYR A 390 14.75 0.12 -30.28
CA TYR A 390 15.92 0.00 -29.42
C TYR A 390 16.24 -1.46 -29.10
N HIS A 391 15.22 -2.27 -28.74
CA HIS A 391 15.42 -3.69 -28.47
C HIS A 391 15.89 -4.47 -29.71
N TYR A 392 15.41 -4.08 -30.89
CA TYR A 392 15.83 -4.69 -32.15
C TYR A 392 17.27 -4.33 -32.51
N LEU A 393 17.63 -3.05 -32.47
CA LEU A 393 18.98 -2.57 -32.80
C LEU A 393 20.06 -3.14 -31.87
N HIS A 394 19.73 -3.34 -30.59
CA HIS A 394 20.65 -3.86 -29.58
C HIS A 394 20.48 -5.37 -29.32
N GLN A 395 19.65 -6.08 -30.08
CA GLN A 395 19.40 -7.53 -29.94
C GLN A 395 19.07 -7.96 -28.50
N LEU A 396 18.23 -7.18 -27.82
CA LEU A 396 17.88 -7.44 -26.43
C LEU A 396 16.93 -8.64 -26.31
N PRO A 397 17.05 -9.47 -25.26
CA PRO A 397 16.27 -10.69 -25.10
C PRO A 397 14.75 -10.45 -24.93
N ALA A 398 14.36 -9.22 -24.58
CA ALA A 398 12.96 -8.82 -24.39
C ALA A 398 12.26 -8.35 -25.67
N LEU A 399 12.88 -8.49 -26.85
CA LEU A 399 12.35 -7.98 -28.12
C LEU A 399 10.93 -8.48 -28.41
N ASN A 400 10.71 -9.80 -28.37
CA ASN A 400 9.40 -10.39 -28.69
C ASN A 400 8.31 -9.93 -27.71
N ALA A 401 8.61 -9.90 -26.41
CA ALA A 401 7.69 -9.41 -25.38
C ALA A 401 7.33 -7.94 -25.59
N THR A 402 8.33 -7.12 -25.94
CA THR A 402 8.18 -5.70 -26.23
C THR A 402 7.36 -5.44 -27.50
N ILE A 403 7.54 -6.26 -28.55
CA ILE A 403 6.71 -6.21 -29.76
C ILE A 403 5.25 -6.52 -29.43
N VAL A 404 5.00 -7.62 -28.73
CA VAL A 404 3.63 -8.03 -28.34
C VAL A 404 2.98 -6.95 -27.48
N PHE A 405 3.70 -6.42 -26.47
CA PHE A 405 3.25 -5.31 -25.65
C PHE A 405 2.88 -4.10 -26.52
N GLY A 406 3.80 -3.63 -27.37
CA GLY A 406 3.60 -2.41 -28.15
C GLY A 406 2.43 -2.53 -29.12
N VAL A 407 2.31 -3.66 -29.83
CA VAL A 407 1.18 -3.93 -30.74
C VAL A 407 -0.14 -3.97 -29.97
N CYS A 408 -0.23 -4.76 -28.90
CA CYS A 408 -1.44 -4.85 -28.07
C CYS A 408 -1.80 -3.48 -27.49
N TRP A 409 -0.81 -2.71 -27.05
CA TRP A 409 -1.00 -1.37 -26.51
C TRP A 409 -1.55 -0.40 -27.57
N TYR A 410 -0.99 -0.36 -28.78
CA TYR A 410 -1.52 0.47 -29.86
C TYR A 410 -2.93 0.07 -30.26
N LEU A 411 -3.17 -1.22 -30.50
CA LEU A 411 -4.50 -1.72 -30.88
C LEU A 411 -5.54 -1.38 -29.82
N TYR A 412 -5.20 -1.61 -28.55
CA TYR A 412 -6.07 -1.28 -27.43
C TYR A 412 -6.28 0.22 -27.31
N TYR A 413 -5.21 1.00 -27.12
CA TYR A 413 -5.30 2.40 -26.75
C TYR A 413 -5.82 3.27 -27.89
N VAL A 414 -5.34 3.07 -29.11
CA VAL A 414 -5.84 3.80 -30.28
C VAL A 414 -7.29 3.41 -30.53
N GLY A 415 -7.59 2.10 -30.64
CA GLY A 415 -8.93 1.63 -30.97
C GLY A 415 -10.00 2.06 -29.96
N THR A 416 -9.66 2.08 -28.67
CA THR A 416 -10.60 2.44 -27.60
C THR A 416 -10.71 3.93 -27.30
N MET A 417 -9.79 4.77 -27.80
CA MET A 417 -9.82 6.24 -27.59
C MET A 417 -10.41 7.02 -28.76
N LEU A 418 -10.78 6.34 -29.86
CA LEU A 418 -11.43 6.98 -31.01
C LEU A 418 -12.73 7.68 -30.60
N GLY A 419 -12.90 8.92 -31.07
CA GLY A 419 -14.08 9.74 -30.80
C GLY A 419 -14.13 10.35 -29.39
N MET A 420 -13.00 10.42 -28.68
CA MET A 420 -12.87 11.07 -27.37
C MET A 420 -13.93 10.61 -26.36
N PRO A 421 -13.94 9.31 -26.00
CA PRO A 421 -15.00 8.70 -25.20
C PRO A 421 -15.23 9.37 -23.84
N ALA A 422 -14.19 9.96 -23.26
CA ALA A 422 -14.27 10.72 -22.01
C ALA A 422 -15.22 11.93 -22.10
N GLN A 423 -15.39 12.51 -23.30
CA GLN A 423 -16.18 13.72 -23.53
C GLN A 423 -17.51 13.38 -24.20
N THR A 424 -17.48 12.50 -25.20
CA THR A 424 -18.65 12.13 -25.99
C THR A 424 -19.51 11.05 -25.35
N GLY A 425 -18.95 10.24 -24.45
CA GLY A 425 -19.62 9.08 -23.87
C GLY A 425 -19.94 7.98 -24.90
N ASN A 426 -19.30 7.98 -26.07
CA ASN A 426 -19.61 7.06 -27.18
C ASN A 426 -19.41 5.56 -26.85
N ARG A 427 -18.73 5.23 -25.75
CA ARG A 427 -18.50 3.86 -25.26
C ARG A 427 -19.51 3.37 -24.22
N MET A 428 -20.45 4.23 -23.82
CA MET A 428 -21.50 3.90 -22.86
C MET A 428 -22.38 2.74 -23.33
N ARG A 429 -22.60 1.75 -22.46
CA ARG A 429 -23.55 0.66 -22.72
C ARG A 429 -24.93 1.00 -22.14
N ARG A 430 -25.80 1.56 -22.98
CA ARG A 430 -27.16 1.95 -22.61
C ARG A 430 -28.02 0.81 -22.03
N SER A 431 -27.76 -0.45 -22.42
CA SER A 431 -28.48 -1.60 -21.87
C SER A 431 -28.27 -1.76 -20.37
N LEU A 432 -27.05 -1.53 -19.86
CA LEU A 432 -26.72 -1.65 -18.43
C LEU A 432 -27.57 -0.72 -17.55
N ILE A 433 -27.96 0.43 -18.08
CA ILE A 433 -28.79 1.40 -17.35
C ILE A 433 -30.23 0.92 -17.28
N LYS A 434 -30.74 0.32 -18.37
CA LYS A 434 -32.13 -0.16 -18.44
C LYS A 434 -32.32 -1.45 -17.65
N THR A 435 -31.39 -2.40 -17.79
CA THR A 435 -31.56 -3.77 -17.23
C THR A 435 -30.74 -4.01 -15.97
N GLY A 436 -29.82 -3.12 -15.62
CA GLY A 436 -28.82 -3.37 -14.59
C GLY A 436 -27.77 -4.39 -15.04
N SER A 437 -26.99 -4.87 -14.07
CA SER A 437 -26.01 -5.93 -14.24
C SER A 437 -25.92 -6.80 -12.98
N PRO A 438 -25.73 -8.13 -13.10
CA PRO A 438 -25.49 -9.01 -11.96
C PRO A 438 -24.34 -8.53 -11.06
N LEU A 439 -23.31 -7.96 -11.68
CA LEU A 439 -22.16 -7.38 -10.98
C LEU A 439 -22.60 -6.25 -10.04
N ILE A 440 -23.44 -5.33 -10.53
CA ILE A 440 -23.98 -4.23 -9.74
C ILE A 440 -24.88 -4.75 -8.63
N GLY A 441 -25.68 -5.78 -8.90
CA GLY A 441 -26.50 -6.43 -7.87
C GLY A 441 -25.67 -7.03 -6.73
N ILE A 442 -24.48 -7.57 -7.02
CA ILE A 442 -23.56 -8.08 -5.99
C ILE A 442 -22.99 -6.94 -5.15
N ILE A 443 -22.59 -5.83 -5.76
CA ILE A 443 -22.07 -4.64 -5.06
C ILE A 443 -23.16 -4.00 -4.20
N ALA A 444 -24.37 -3.82 -4.75
CA ALA A 444 -25.51 -3.27 -4.05
C ALA A 444 -25.84 -4.08 -2.78
N LYS A 445 -25.76 -5.41 -2.86
CA LYS A 445 -25.89 -6.31 -1.72
C LYS A 445 -24.73 -6.19 -0.74
N TYR A 446 -23.49 -6.11 -1.24
CA TYR A 446 -22.31 -5.91 -0.39
C TYR A 446 -22.41 -4.64 0.45
N PHE A 447 -22.95 -3.56 -0.10
CA PHE A 447 -23.13 -2.31 0.63
C PHE A 447 -24.52 -2.18 1.26
N SER A 448 -25.38 -3.20 1.18
CA SER A 448 -26.78 -3.13 1.62
C SER A 448 -27.44 -1.80 1.22
N VAL A 449 -27.32 -1.43 -0.07
CA VAL A 449 -27.65 -0.09 -0.53
C VAL A 449 -29.12 0.22 -0.30
N ARG A 450 -29.41 1.43 0.17
CA ARG A 450 -30.76 1.97 0.27
C ARG A 450 -30.78 3.40 -0.23
N ILE A 451 -31.83 3.74 -0.97
CA ILE A 451 -32.02 5.06 -1.54
C ILE A 451 -33.25 5.68 -0.91
N LEU A 452 -33.07 6.84 -0.29
CA LEU A 452 -34.16 7.65 0.26
C LEU A 452 -34.45 8.77 -0.75
N SER A 453 -35.70 8.89 -1.18
CA SER A 453 -36.12 9.93 -2.11
C SER A 453 -37.05 10.91 -1.42
N THR A 454 -36.78 12.21 -1.52
CA THR A 454 -37.68 13.24 -0.99
C THR A 454 -38.65 13.80 -2.03
N ALA A 455 -38.46 13.49 -3.31
CA ALA A 455 -39.32 13.92 -4.42
C ALA A 455 -39.16 12.99 -5.63
N SER A 456 -40.20 12.90 -6.47
CA SER A 456 -40.07 12.25 -7.78
C SER A 456 -39.25 13.12 -8.74
N LEU A 457 -38.56 12.49 -9.69
CA LEU A 457 -37.81 13.15 -10.76
C LEU A 457 -38.43 12.74 -12.10
N ASP A 458 -38.72 13.72 -12.96
CA ASP A 458 -39.27 13.47 -14.29
C ASP A 458 -38.13 13.09 -15.26
N PRO A 459 -38.18 11.93 -15.92
CA PRO A 459 -37.17 11.53 -16.92
C PRO A 459 -37.09 12.46 -18.15
N LYS A 460 -38.06 13.37 -18.35
CA LYS A 460 -38.04 14.39 -19.40
C LYS A 460 -37.21 15.62 -19.04
N ASP A 461 -37.00 15.86 -17.75
CA ASP A 461 -36.22 16.99 -17.28
C ASP A 461 -34.72 16.68 -17.28
N THR A 462 -33.92 17.73 -17.34
CA THR A 462 -32.47 17.67 -17.17
C THR A 462 -32.09 18.16 -15.78
N TYR A 463 -31.22 17.42 -15.09
CA TYR A 463 -30.82 17.72 -13.71
C TYR A 463 -29.30 17.81 -13.56
N ILE A 464 -28.86 18.69 -12.66
CA ILE A 464 -27.49 18.70 -12.12
C ILE A 464 -27.53 18.10 -10.71
N MET A 465 -27.05 16.87 -10.55
CA MET A 465 -27.04 16.18 -9.27
C MET A 465 -25.69 16.37 -8.58
N GLY A 466 -25.67 17.04 -7.42
CA GLY A 466 -24.46 17.20 -6.62
C GLY A 466 -24.40 16.13 -5.53
N PHE A 467 -23.52 15.15 -5.72
CA PHE A 467 -23.27 14.03 -4.81
C PHE A 467 -22.24 14.41 -3.74
N HIS A 468 -22.54 14.14 -2.48
CA HIS A 468 -21.69 14.42 -1.33
C HIS A 468 -21.67 13.26 -0.34
N PRO A 469 -20.56 13.01 0.38
CA PRO A 469 -19.22 13.53 0.13
C PRO A 469 -18.48 12.67 -0.90
N HIS A 470 -17.25 13.02 -1.26
CA HIS A 470 -16.40 12.27 -2.19
C HIS A 470 -15.85 10.97 -1.60
N GLY A 471 -15.59 10.90 -0.29
CA GLY A 471 -14.80 9.81 0.31
C GLY A 471 -13.39 9.71 -0.29
N ILE A 472 -12.69 8.60 -0.08
CA ILE A 472 -11.39 8.34 -0.73
C ILE A 472 -11.57 8.06 -2.23
N TYR A 473 -12.57 7.25 -2.55
CA TYR A 473 -13.16 7.13 -3.86
C TYR A 473 -14.64 7.43 -3.74
N PRO A 474 -15.23 8.20 -4.68
CA PRO A 474 -16.67 8.36 -4.74
C PRO A 474 -17.23 7.10 -5.38
N LEU A 475 -17.16 5.98 -4.66
CA LEU A 475 -17.41 4.66 -5.18
C LEU A 475 -18.88 4.51 -5.57
N THR A 476 -19.78 4.97 -4.70
CA THR A 476 -21.23 4.78 -4.85
C THR A 476 -21.76 5.53 -6.08
N VAL A 477 -21.25 6.74 -6.36
CA VAL A 477 -21.67 7.56 -7.51
C VAL A 477 -21.54 6.82 -8.86
N MET A 478 -20.61 5.86 -8.94
CA MET A 478 -20.29 5.15 -10.19
C MET A 478 -21.27 4.04 -10.55
N TRP A 479 -22.03 3.51 -9.58
CA TRP A 479 -22.91 2.37 -9.79
C TRP A 479 -24.31 2.51 -9.20
N LEU A 480 -24.56 3.50 -8.35
CA LEU A 480 -25.86 3.75 -7.70
C LEU A 480 -27.03 3.76 -8.69
N GLN A 481 -26.86 4.47 -9.81
CA GLN A 481 -27.92 4.61 -10.83
C GLN A 481 -28.17 3.35 -11.65
N LEU A 482 -27.31 2.33 -11.49
CA LEU A 482 -27.41 1.04 -12.15
C LEU A 482 -28.09 -0.02 -11.27
N THR A 483 -28.45 0.32 -10.03
CA THR A 483 -29.14 -0.60 -9.12
C THR A 483 -30.64 -0.70 -9.45
N GLU A 484 -31.29 -1.73 -8.92
CA GLU A 484 -32.73 -1.91 -9.09
C GLU A 484 -33.52 -0.87 -8.30
N GLU A 485 -33.04 -0.55 -7.11
CA GLU A 485 -33.59 0.47 -6.21
C GLU A 485 -33.68 1.83 -6.91
N TRP A 486 -32.63 2.25 -7.63
CA TRP A 486 -32.65 3.50 -8.39
C TRP A 486 -33.69 3.47 -9.50
N ARG A 487 -33.73 2.39 -10.29
CA ARG A 487 -34.70 2.27 -11.40
C ARG A 487 -36.15 2.28 -10.93
N ASN A 488 -36.41 1.71 -9.76
CA ASN A 488 -37.75 1.69 -9.17
C ASN A 488 -38.17 3.07 -8.66
N LEU A 489 -37.25 3.85 -8.07
CA LEU A 489 -37.54 5.19 -7.55
C LEU A 489 -37.54 6.28 -8.63
N PHE A 490 -36.67 6.18 -9.63
CA PHE A 490 -36.46 7.19 -10.66
C PHE A 490 -36.46 6.56 -12.06
N PRO A 491 -37.61 6.01 -12.52
CA PRO A 491 -37.69 5.28 -13.77
C PRO A 491 -37.32 6.18 -14.96
N GLY A 492 -36.29 5.78 -15.71
CA GLY A 492 -35.82 6.50 -16.90
C GLY A 492 -34.90 7.69 -16.62
N VAL A 493 -34.65 8.05 -15.35
CA VAL A 493 -33.73 9.11 -14.98
C VAL A 493 -32.31 8.56 -14.88
N PHE A 494 -31.38 9.14 -15.65
CA PHE A 494 -29.96 8.82 -15.58
C PHE A 494 -29.13 10.09 -15.76
N ALA A 495 -28.27 10.36 -14.80
CA ALA A 495 -27.34 11.48 -14.78
C ALA A 495 -25.91 10.99 -14.96
N HIS A 496 -25.21 11.45 -16.01
CA HIS A 496 -23.85 11.01 -16.30
C HIS A 496 -22.89 11.36 -15.15
N PRO A 497 -22.23 10.36 -14.51
CA PRO A 497 -21.23 10.64 -13.49
C PRO A 497 -20.04 11.40 -14.10
N LEU A 498 -19.66 12.52 -13.50
CA LEU A 498 -18.53 13.32 -13.92
C LEU A 498 -17.31 12.99 -13.04
N SER A 499 -16.23 12.52 -13.67
CA SER A 499 -15.04 12.01 -12.99
C SER A 499 -13.75 12.69 -13.46
N ALA A 500 -12.69 12.57 -12.67
CA ALA A 500 -11.40 13.18 -12.98
C ALA A 500 -10.84 12.67 -14.32
N SER A 501 -10.12 13.54 -15.04
CA SER A 501 -9.58 13.21 -16.36
C SER A 501 -8.67 11.97 -16.33
N VAL A 502 -7.82 11.83 -15.30
CA VAL A 502 -6.88 10.70 -15.14
C VAL A 502 -7.54 9.32 -15.18
N VAL A 503 -8.75 9.15 -14.61
CA VAL A 503 -9.42 7.84 -14.59
C VAL A 503 -9.93 7.43 -15.98
N HIS A 504 -9.99 8.37 -16.92
CA HIS A 504 -10.29 8.10 -18.33
C HIS A 504 -9.08 7.72 -19.18
N TYR A 505 -7.89 7.55 -18.59
CA TYR A 505 -6.68 7.13 -19.31
C TYR A 505 -6.04 5.85 -18.73
N ILE A 506 -6.45 5.40 -17.54
CA ILE A 506 -6.01 4.13 -16.93
C ILE A 506 -6.79 2.95 -17.56
N PRO A 507 -6.13 1.96 -18.20
CA PRO A 507 -6.81 0.80 -18.80
C PRO A 507 -7.63 0.00 -17.78
N LEU A 508 -8.67 -0.69 -18.24
CA LEU A 508 -9.71 -1.40 -17.46
C LEU A 508 -10.57 -0.50 -16.57
N LEU A 509 -9.96 0.38 -15.78
CA LEU A 509 -10.68 1.39 -14.99
C LEU A 509 -11.51 2.30 -15.92
N ARG A 510 -10.84 2.94 -16.89
CA ARG A 510 -11.47 3.79 -17.91
C ARG A 510 -12.62 3.05 -18.60
N ASP A 511 -12.38 1.80 -18.97
CA ASP A 511 -13.33 1.01 -19.74
C ASP A 511 -14.56 0.70 -18.89
N ALA A 512 -14.39 0.30 -17.62
CA ALA A 512 -15.50 0.10 -16.69
C ALA A 512 -16.33 1.39 -16.50
N ILE A 513 -15.69 2.52 -16.19
CA ILE A 513 -16.41 3.76 -15.91
C ILE A 513 -17.09 4.34 -17.16
N GLN A 514 -16.47 4.24 -18.34
CA GLN A 514 -17.06 4.70 -19.59
C GLN A 514 -18.23 3.82 -20.04
N LEU A 515 -18.13 2.49 -19.83
CA LEU A 515 -19.26 1.57 -20.07
C LEU A 515 -20.46 1.91 -19.19
N PHE A 516 -20.22 2.34 -17.94
CA PHE A 516 -21.24 2.81 -17.00
C PHE A 516 -21.76 4.22 -17.31
N GLY A 517 -21.18 4.91 -18.29
CA GLY A 517 -21.65 6.21 -18.77
C GLY A 517 -21.00 7.41 -18.11
N ALA A 518 -19.86 7.23 -17.41
CA ALA A 518 -19.10 8.32 -16.83
C ALA A 518 -18.40 9.17 -17.91
N ARG A 519 -18.30 10.48 -17.63
CA ARG A 519 -17.64 11.49 -18.48
C ARG A 519 -16.61 12.28 -17.68
N GLU A 520 -15.72 12.95 -18.38
CA GLU A 520 -14.71 13.81 -17.79
C GLU A 520 -15.34 15.08 -17.21
N VAL A 521 -14.92 15.46 -16.01
CA VAL A 521 -15.33 16.70 -15.33
C VAL A 521 -14.61 17.93 -15.91
N ALA A 522 -14.89 18.23 -17.18
CA ALA A 522 -14.45 19.44 -17.86
C ALA A 522 -15.64 20.38 -18.12
N ARG A 523 -15.43 21.70 -18.06
CA ARG A 523 -16.51 22.68 -18.31
C ARG A 523 -17.16 22.50 -19.68
N SER A 524 -16.38 22.19 -20.72
CA SER A 524 -16.88 21.89 -22.07
C SER A 524 -17.76 20.64 -22.10
N THR A 525 -17.31 19.55 -21.48
CA THR A 525 -18.06 18.28 -21.40
C THR A 525 -19.35 18.45 -20.61
N PHE A 526 -19.29 19.17 -19.49
CA PHE A 526 -20.46 19.50 -18.67
C PHE A 526 -21.47 20.28 -19.50
N LYS A 527 -21.04 21.38 -20.13
CA LYS A 527 -21.90 22.21 -20.98
C LYS A 527 -22.51 21.42 -22.14
N ALA A 528 -21.69 20.67 -22.87
CA ALA A 528 -22.16 19.85 -23.99
C ALA A 528 -23.18 18.78 -23.57
N SER A 529 -23.08 18.26 -22.34
CA SER A 529 -24.06 17.32 -21.79
C SER A 529 -25.40 18.01 -21.52
N LEU A 530 -25.38 19.20 -20.90
CA LEU A 530 -26.58 19.99 -20.66
C LEU A 530 -27.23 20.46 -21.98
N ASP A 531 -26.44 20.95 -22.94
CA ASP A 531 -26.91 21.36 -24.26
C ASP A 531 -27.58 20.19 -25.02
N ALA A 532 -27.19 18.95 -24.71
CA ALA A 532 -27.79 17.73 -25.25
C ALA A 532 -29.00 17.21 -24.42
N ASN A 533 -29.49 17.99 -23.45
CA ASN A 533 -30.53 17.60 -22.48
C ASN A 533 -30.20 16.30 -21.73
N GLN A 534 -28.94 16.17 -21.30
CA GLN A 534 -28.47 15.02 -20.53
C GLN A 534 -28.11 15.45 -19.12
N SER A 535 -28.77 14.84 -18.14
CA SER A 535 -28.48 15.06 -16.73
C SER A 535 -27.04 14.66 -16.39
N VAL A 536 -26.46 15.31 -15.40
CA VAL A 536 -25.09 15.06 -14.93
C VAL A 536 -25.05 14.92 -13.42
N MET A 537 -24.19 14.03 -12.92
CA MET A 537 -23.96 13.83 -11.50
C MET A 537 -22.49 14.11 -11.21
N LEU A 538 -22.21 15.11 -10.38
CA LEU A 538 -20.85 15.48 -10.01
C LEU A 538 -20.64 15.35 -8.50
N VAL A 539 -19.39 15.27 -8.09
CA VAL A 539 -18.99 15.33 -6.68
C VAL A 539 -18.33 16.69 -6.44
N PRO A 540 -19.04 17.72 -5.95
CA PRO A 540 -18.54 19.09 -5.95
C PRO A 540 -17.27 19.26 -5.12
N GLY A 541 -17.14 18.60 -3.97
CA GLY A 541 -15.95 18.77 -3.13
C GLY A 541 -14.68 18.12 -3.67
N GLY A 542 -14.81 17.09 -4.52
CA GLY A 542 -13.70 16.47 -5.23
C GLY A 542 -12.52 16.10 -4.32
N GLN A 543 -11.32 16.51 -4.74
CA GLN A 543 -10.08 16.20 -4.01
C GLN A 543 -10.00 16.85 -2.62
N ALA A 544 -10.70 17.97 -2.38
CA ALA A 544 -10.69 18.61 -1.06
C ALA A 544 -11.37 17.72 -0.02
N GLU A 545 -12.54 17.14 -0.35
CA GLU A 545 -13.21 16.17 0.51
C GLU A 545 -12.41 14.87 0.65
N MET A 546 -11.78 14.40 -0.43
CA MET A 546 -10.92 13.21 -0.41
C MET A 546 -9.77 13.32 0.61
N LEU A 547 -9.12 14.49 0.69
CA LEU A 547 -8.02 14.73 1.64
C LEU A 547 -8.49 14.86 3.09
N HIS A 548 -9.77 15.18 3.30
CA HIS A 548 -10.38 15.32 4.63
C HIS A 548 -11.24 14.12 5.03
N SER A 549 -11.35 13.11 4.15
CA SER A 549 -12.11 11.87 4.38
C SER A 549 -11.41 11.01 5.42
N LYS A 550 -12.15 10.66 6.48
CA LYS A 550 -11.65 9.81 7.55
C LYS A 550 -12.82 9.05 8.17
N SER A 551 -12.69 7.73 8.22
CA SER A 551 -13.66 6.84 8.86
C SER A 551 -13.64 6.97 10.38
N ASN A 552 -14.71 6.54 11.03
CA ASN A 552 -14.88 6.51 12.49
C ASN A 552 -14.85 7.89 13.17
N VAL A 553 -14.92 8.99 12.41
CA VAL A 553 -15.05 10.35 12.95
C VAL A 553 -16.52 10.72 13.17
N LYS A 554 -17.45 9.97 12.54
CA LYS A 554 -18.90 10.27 12.55
C LYS A 554 -19.20 11.68 12.07
N GLN A 555 -18.42 12.15 11.10
CA GLN A 555 -18.59 13.45 10.47
C GLN A 555 -18.69 13.27 8.96
N ILE A 556 -19.78 13.77 8.38
CA ILE A 556 -19.89 13.92 6.94
C ILE A 556 -19.28 15.28 6.59
N ARG A 557 -18.09 15.27 6.01
CA ARG A 557 -17.34 16.49 5.69
C ARG A 557 -17.58 16.88 4.23
N VAL A 558 -18.19 18.03 4.04
CA VAL A 558 -18.60 18.53 2.72
C VAL A 558 -17.89 19.85 2.43
N TYR A 559 -17.20 19.91 1.29
CA TYR A 559 -16.45 21.09 0.89
C TYR A 559 -17.31 22.06 0.09
N THR A 560 -17.37 23.30 0.57
CA THR A 560 -18.37 24.26 0.07
C THR A 560 -17.82 25.28 -0.93
N LYS A 561 -16.50 25.37 -1.14
CA LYS A 561 -15.93 26.49 -1.92
C LYS A 561 -16.08 26.33 -3.43
N HIS A 562 -16.37 25.14 -3.94
CA HIS A 562 -16.55 24.92 -5.38
C HIS A 562 -17.95 25.34 -5.85
N LYS A 563 -18.06 26.52 -6.46
CA LYS A 563 -19.34 27.11 -6.93
C LYS A 563 -19.59 26.97 -8.43
N GLY A 564 -18.69 26.31 -9.17
CA GLY A 564 -18.72 26.25 -10.64
C GLY A 564 -19.95 25.54 -11.21
N PHE A 565 -20.44 24.48 -10.55
CA PHE A 565 -21.62 23.75 -11.00
C PHE A 565 -22.92 24.54 -10.83
N LEU A 566 -23.02 25.36 -9.79
CA LEU A 566 -24.16 26.27 -9.56
C LEU A 566 -24.17 27.40 -10.58
N ARG A 567 -22.99 27.91 -10.95
CA ARG A 567 -22.86 28.84 -12.08
C ARG A 567 -23.38 28.22 -13.37
N LEU A 568 -23.00 26.97 -13.66
CA LEU A 568 -23.49 26.26 -14.86
C LEU A 568 -25.01 26.01 -14.79
N ALA A 569 -25.55 25.71 -13.61
CA ALA A 569 -26.99 25.58 -13.40
C ALA A 569 -27.74 26.86 -13.76
N LEU A 570 -27.27 28.02 -13.28
CA LEU A 570 -27.83 29.33 -13.62
C LEU A 570 -27.70 29.63 -15.12
N GLU A 571 -26.54 29.37 -15.72
CA GLU A 571 -26.31 29.59 -17.17
C GLU A 571 -27.30 28.81 -18.06
N HIS A 572 -27.78 27.64 -17.61
CA HIS A 572 -28.67 26.77 -18.39
C HIS A 572 -30.12 26.76 -17.90
N GLY A 573 -30.41 27.32 -16.72
CA GLY A 573 -31.72 27.18 -16.07
C GLY A 573 -32.02 25.73 -15.68
N THR A 574 -30.99 24.96 -15.31
CA THR A 574 -31.12 23.54 -15.01
C THR A 574 -31.29 23.34 -13.50
N PRO A 575 -32.35 22.64 -13.04
CA PRO A 575 -32.54 22.36 -11.64
C PRO A 575 -31.37 21.59 -11.02
N VAL A 576 -31.06 21.91 -9.75
CA VAL A 576 -29.97 21.27 -9.00
C VAL A 576 -30.55 20.34 -7.95
N VAL A 577 -30.05 19.11 -7.87
CA VAL A 577 -30.51 18.09 -6.93
C VAL A 577 -29.39 17.78 -5.92
N PRO A 578 -29.58 18.03 -4.61
CA PRO A 578 -28.63 17.57 -3.61
C PRO A 578 -28.75 16.05 -3.42
N VAL A 579 -27.62 15.35 -3.50
CA VAL A 579 -27.52 13.91 -3.25
C VAL A 579 -26.51 13.68 -2.14
N LEU A 580 -26.90 12.97 -1.09
CA LEU A 580 -26.08 12.78 0.11
C LEU A 580 -25.93 11.29 0.42
N SER A 581 -24.71 10.80 0.37
CA SER A 581 -24.31 9.47 0.83
C SER A 581 -23.83 9.57 2.28
N TYR A 582 -24.53 8.93 3.20
CA TYR A 582 -24.31 9.11 4.64
C TYR A 582 -22.99 8.51 5.13
N GLN A 583 -22.58 7.39 4.52
CA GLN A 583 -21.42 6.61 4.97
C GLN A 583 -20.33 6.46 3.89
N GLU A 584 -20.33 7.29 2.84
CA GLU A 584 -19.29 7.24 1.79
C GLU A 584 -17.87 7.33 2.35
N GLY A 585 -17.66 8.22 3.33
CA GLY A 585 -16.38 8.42 4.01
C GLY A 585 -15.93 7.25 4.91
N GLU A 586 -16.83 6.31 5.20
CA GLU A 586 -16.54 5.14 6.04
C GLU A 586 -16.00 3.95 5.21
N ILE A 587 -16.18 3.96 3.88
CA ILE A 587 -15.82 2.83 2.99
C ILE A 587 -14.31 2.55 3.01
N LEU A 588 -13.50 3.61 2.89
CA LEU A 588 -12.04 3.55 2.79
C LEU A 588 -11.43 4.75 3.52
N ASP A 589 -10.26 4.54 4.10
CA ASP A 589 -9.31 5.59 4.49
C ASP A 589 -8.14 5.61 3.51
N ASN A 590 -7.22 6.55 3.70
CA ASN A 590 -5.97 6.62 2.96
C ASN A 590 -4.81 6.82 3.95
N VAL A 591 -3.58 6.59 3.52
CA VAL A 591 -2.39 6.94 4.31
C VAL A 591 -2.40 8.44 4.61
N GLU A 592 -2.15 8.81 5.87
CA GLU A 592 -2.15 10.20 6.31
C GLU A 592 -0.77 10.83 6.07
N ALA A 593 -0.63 11.58 4.97
CA ALA A 593 0.57 12.35 4.65
C ALA A 593 0.20 13.76 4.15
N PRO A 594 -0.56 14.55 4.92
CA PRO A 594 -1.29 15.72 4.43
C PRO A 594 -0.39 16.79 3.81
N ALA A 595 0.80 17.05 4.38
CA ALA A 595 1.73 18.03 3.80
C ALA A 595 2.23 17.60 2.41
N MET A 596 2.60 16.33 2.25
CA MET A 596 3.07 15.77 0.99
C MET A 596 1.92 15.66 -0.01
N GLN A 597 0.77 15.14 0.41
CA GLN A 597 -0.42 15.00 -0.41
C GLN A 597 -0.91 16.36 -0.92
N ASN A 598 -0.96 17.39 -0.06
CA ASN A 598 -1.30 18.75 -0.47
C ASN A 598 -0.30 19.33 -1.46
N TRP A 599 1.00 19.08 -1.26
CA TRP A 599 2.03 19.51 -2.19
C TRP A 599 1.86 18.82 -3.56
N PHE A 600 1.61 17.52 -3.59
CA PHE A 600 1.42 16.77 -4.83
C PHE A 600 0.11 17.14 -5.54
N VAL A 601 -1.00 17.32 -4.81
CA VAL A 601 -2.26 17.83 -5.38
C VAL A 601 -2.05 19.21 -6.01
N LYS A 602 -1.33 20.10 -5.32
CA LYS A 602 -1.05 21.45 -5.83
C LYS A 602 -0.23 21.45 -7.13
N HIS A 603 0.73 20.54 -7.29
CA HIS A 603 1.65 20.54 -8.45
C HIS A 603 1.27 19.56 -9.55
N PHE A 604 0.57 18.46 -9.23
CA PHE A 604 0.31 17.34 -10.13
C PHE A 604 -1.17 16.91 -10.17
N ALA A 605 -2.06 17.56 -9.41
CA ALA A 605 -3.49 17.21 -9.32
C ALA A 605 -3.77 15.76 -8.91
N VAL A 606 -2.81 15.10 -8.26
CA VAL A 606 -2.92 13.74 -7.73
C VAL A 606 -2.30 13.74 -6.34
N PRO A 607 -2.96 13.20 -5.30
CA PRO A 607 -2.34 13.03 -3.99
C PRO A 607 -1.23 11.97 -4.06
N CYS A 608 -0.10 12.22 -3.41
CA CYS A 608 0.93 11.21 -3.21
C CYS A 608 1.50 11.36 -1.79
N PRO A 609 1.68 10.27 -1.04
CA PRO A 609 1.25 8.90 -1.35
C PRO A 609 -0.28 8.74 -1.37
N PHE A 610 -0.77 7.80 -2.19
CA PHE A 610 -2.18 7.43 -2.29
C PHE A 610 -2.32 5.92 -2.18
N PHE A 611 -2.59 5.46 -0.96
CA PHE A 611 -2.77 4.06 -0.59
C PHE A 611 -4.12 3.89 0.13
N PRO A 612 -5.22 3.81 -0.64
CA PRO A 612 -6.55 3.57 -0.10
C PRO A 612 -6.61 2.26 0.67
N ASN A 613 -7.31 2.27 1.79
CA ASN A 613 -7.30 1.17 2.73
C ASN A 613 -8.62 1.04 3.50
N GLY A 614 -9.16 -0.18 3.57
CA GLY A 614 -10.44 -0.45 4.23
C GLY A 614 -10.31 -1.52 5.30
N VAL A 615 -10.99 -2.66 5.14
CA VAL A 615 -11.27 -3.77 6.11
C VAL A 615 -10.04 -4.31 6.84
N CYS A 616 -9.28 -3.54 7.63
CA CYS A 616 -7.94 -3.82 8.17
C CYS A 616 -6.60 -3.28 7.50
N TYR A 617 -6.57 -2.11 6.86
CA TYR A 617 -5.48 -1.56 6.01
C TYR A 617 -5.10 -2.12 4.59
N LEU A 618 -5.46 -3.33 4.15
CA LEU A 618 -5.53 -3.68 2.71
C LEU A 618 -6.60 -2.84 1.94
N PRO A 619 -6.49 -2.71 0.62
CA PRO A 619 -7.40 -1.89 -0.19
C PRO A 619 -8.75 -2.56 -0.47
N ILE A 620 -9.28 -3.32 0.49
CA ILE A 620 -10.61 -3.94 0.42
C ILE A 620 -11.61 -2.97 1.08
N PRO A 621 -12.66 -2.50 0.39
CA PRO A 621 -13.65 -1.58 0.96
C PRO A 621 -14.34 -2.18 2.18
N ARG A 622 -14.70 -1.36 3.18
CA ARG A 622 -15.47 -1.81 4.35
C ARG A 622 -16.90 -2.16 3.96
N HIS A 623 -17.44 -3.22 4.56
CA HIS A 623 -18.85 -3.56 4.45
C HIS A 623 -19.63 -2.61 5.36
N ILE A 624 -20.19 -1.55 4.76
CA ILE A 624 -20.96 -0.52 5.46
C ILE A 624 -22.32 -0.42 4.78
N PRO A 625 -23.45 -0.47 5.52
CA PRO A 625 -24.75 -0.15 4.97
C PRO A 625 -24.73 1.24 4.34
N MET A 626 -25.02 1.32 3.05
CA MET A 626 -24.90 2.53 2.26
C MET A 626 -26.28 3.14 2.05
N THR A 627 -26.61 4.16 2.83
CA THR A 627 -27.84 4.94 2.61
C THR A 627 -27.50 6.21 1.83
N VAL A 628 -28.17 6.40 0.69
CA VAL A 628 -28.07 7.61 -0.13
C VAL A 628 -29.41 8.32 -0.16
N ALA A 629 -29.45 9.57 0.28
CA ALA A 629 -30.63 10.42 0.14
C ALA A 629 -30.53 11.28 -1.13
N VAL A 630 -31.59 11.29 -1.93
CA VAL A 630 -31.78 12.12 -3.12
C VAL A 630 -32.83 13.17 -2.78
N GLY A 631 -32.40 14.43 -2.73
CA GLY A 631 -33.24 15.56 -2.36
C GLY A 631 -34.18 16.01 -3.48
N ALA A 632 -35.03 16.99 -3.18
CA ALA A 632 -35.93 17.60 -4.14
C ALA A 632 -35.15 18.48 -5.13
N PRO A 633 -35.57 18.55 -6.41
CA PRO A 633 -34.95 19.45 -7.38
C PRO A 633 -35.18 20.91 -6.97
N ILE A 634 -34.09 21.66 -6.85
CA ILE A 634 -34.10 23.10 -6.60
C ILE A 634 -34.26 23.77 -7.96
N SER A 635 -35.38 24.44 -8.18
CA SER A 635 -35.64 25.18 -9.42
C SER A 635 -34.64 26.33 -9.58
N VAL A 636 -34.12 26.49 -10.79
CA VAL A 636 -33.12 27.51 -11.12
C VAL A 636 -33.61 28.30 -12.32
N GLU A 637 -33.75 29.61 -12.16
CA GLU A 637 -34.02 30.51 -13.28
C GLU A 637 -32.77 30.72 -14.13
N LYS A 638 -32.94 30.71 -15.46
CA LYS A 638 -31.82 30.88 -16.38
C LYS A 638 -31.31 32.32 -16.37
N ILE A 639 -30.02 32.50 -16.09
CA ILE A 639 -29.32 33.78 -16.16
C ILE A 639 -28.11 33.60 -17.09
N GLU A 640 -28.06 34.32 -18.22
CA GLU A 640 -26.96 34.13 -19.20
C GLU A 640 -25.57 34.43 -18.64
N LYS A 641 -25.47 35.43 -17.75
CA LYS A 641 -24.23 35.86 -17.12
C LYS A 641 -24.47 36.05 -15.61
N PRO A 642 -24.52 34.95 -14.84
CA PRO A 642 -24.80 35.04 -13.41
C PRO A 642 -23.69 35.80 -12.69
N SER A 643 -24.08 36.76 -11.86
CA SER A 643 -23.16 37.49 -10.99
C SER A 643 -22.66 36.59 -9.85
N ALA A 644 -21.62 37.03 -9.14
CA ALA A 644 -21.16 36.32 -7.94
C ALA A 644 -22.27 36.24 -6.88
N ALA A 645 -23.09 37.29 -6.75
CA ALA A 645 -24.21 37.34 -5.80
C ALA A 645 -25.30 36.31 -6.15
N ASP A 646 -25.63 36.14 -7.43
CA ASP A 646 -26.62 35.14 -7.88
C ASP A 646 -26.14 33.72 -7.56
N VAL A 647 -24.86 33.45 -7.82
CA VAL A 647 -24.23 32.16 -7.49
C VAL A 647 -24.19 31.93 -5.99
N ASP A 648 -23.92 32.96 -5.19
CA ASP A 648 -23.87 32.87 -3.73
C ASP A 648 -25.26 32.67 -3.11
N ALA A 649 -26.29 33.29 -3.70
CA ALA A 649 -27.68 33.06 -3.30
C ALA A 649 -28.10 31.61 -3.55
N LEU A 650 -27.85 31.08 -4.76
CA LEU A 650 -28.14 29.68 -5.06
C LEU A 650 -27.27 28.71 -4.24
N HIS A 651 -26.02 29.06 -3.97
CA HIS A 651 -25.11 28.30 -3.11
C HIS A 651 -25.67 28.13 -1.70
N LYS A 652 -26.15 29.24 -1.11
CA LYS A 652 -26.81 29.20 0.20
C LYS A 652 -28.02 28.27 0.17
N VAL A 653 -28.92 28.44 -0.81
CA VAL A 653 -30.12 27.59 -0.95
C VAL A 653 -29.76 26.12 -1.10
N TYR A 654 -28.75 25.80 -1.91
CA TYR A 654 -28.30 24.43 -2.14
C TYR A 654 -27.75 23.76 -0.88
N PHE A 655 -26.87 24.43 -0.14
CA PHE A 655 -26.29 23.86 1.07
C PHE A 655 -27.30 23.86 2.24
N ASP A 656 -28.20 24.84 2.33
CA ASP A 656 -29.33 24.80 3.27
C ASP A 656 -30.21 23.56 2.99
N ALA A 657 -30.54 23.28 1.73
CA ALA A 657 -31.28 22.08 1.33
C ALA A 657 -30.51 20.77 1.62
N LEU A 658 -29.19 20.75 1.41
CA LEU A 658 -28.35 19.59 1.76
C LEU A 658 -28.32 19.34 3.28
N ARG A 659 -28.30 20.42 4.09
CA ARG A 659 -28.40 20.31 5.55
C ARG A 659 -29.75 19.78 5.99
N THR A 660 -30.84 20.29 5.42
CA THR A 660 -32.18 19.76 5.69
C THR A 660 -32.27 18.28 5.29
N LEU A 661 -31.76 17.91 4.12
CA LEU A 661 -31.72 16.52 3.66
C LEU A 661 -30.99 15.62 4.67
N PHE A 662 -29.84 16.08 5.18
CA PHE A 662 -29.08 15.38 6.22
C PHE A 662 -29.91 15.20 7.49
N GLU A 663 -30.39 16.29 8.09
CA GLU A 663 -31.08 16.27 9.39
C GLU A 663 -32.38 15.46 9.35
N THR A 664 -33.14 15.56 8.27
CA THR A 664 -34.41 14.83 8.13
C THR A 664 -34.22 13.31 8.04
N ASN A 665 -33.16 12.84 7.37
CA ASN A 665 -33.00 11.41 7.09
C ASN A 665 -31.88 10.72 7.88
N LYS A 666 -31.11 11.44 8.72
CA LYS A 666 -29.97 10.85 9.46
C LYS A 666 -30.37 9.70 10.38
N GLN A 667 -31.55 9.78 10.99
CA GLN A 667 -32.08 8.71 11.84
C GLN A 667 -32.40 7.48 11.01
N GLU A 668 -33.18 7.66 9.95
CA GLU A 668 -33.52 6.57 9.05
C GLU A 668 -32.24 5.94 8.48
N ALA A 669 -31.24 6.73 8.11
CA ALA A 669 -29.93 6.31 7.59
C ALA A 669 -29.02 5.57 8.60
N GLY A 670 -29.41 5.45 9.88
CA GLY A 670 -28.59 4.84 10.92
C GLY A 670 -27.38 5.70 11.36
N CYS A 671 -27.49 7.02 11.16
CA CYS A 671 -26.45 8.02 11.39
C CYS A 671 -26.91 9.12 12.38
N GLU A 672 -27.70 8.76 13.39
CA GLU A 672 -28.21 9.70 14.40
C GLU A 672 -27.10 10.46 15.12
N ASP A 673 -25.96 9.80 15.32
CA ASP A 673 -24.76 10.29 15.99
C ASP A 673 -23.74 10.92 15.04
N PHE A 674 -24.08 11.07 13.76
CA PHE A 674 -23.24 11.76 12.78
C PHE A 674 -23.50 13.27 12.80
N GLU A 675 -22.48 14.04 12.42
CA GLU A 675 -22.57 15.49 12.22
C GLU A 675 -22.22 15.85 10.77
N LEU A 676 -23.01 16.74 10.15
CA LEU A 676 -22.66 17.33 8.86
C LEU A 676 -21.79 18.58 9.06
N VAL A 677 -20.53 18.50 8.61
CA VAL A 677 -19.53 19.55 8.76
C VAL A 677 -19.18 20.15 7.41
N TYR A 678 -19.39 21.46 7.26
CA TYR A 678 -18.93 22.20 6.08
C TYR A 678 -17.48 22.65 6.26
N ILE A 679 -16.63 22.31 5.29
CA ILE A 679 -15.18 22.60 5.26
C ILE A 679 -14.76 23.52 4.12
#